data_AF-Q582H8-F1
#
_entry.id   AF-Q582H8-F1
#
_cell.length_a   1.000
_cell.length_b   1.000
_cell.length_c   1.000
_cell.angle_alpha   90.00
_cell.angle_beta   90.00
_cell.angle_gamma   90.00
#
_symmetry.space_group_name_H-M   'P 1'
#
loop_
_entity.id
_entity.type
_entity.pdbx_description
1 polymer ?
#
loop_
_entity_poly.entity_id
_entity_poly.type
_entity_poly.pdbx_seq_one_letter_code
_entity_poly.pdbx_strand_id
1 'polypeptide(L)'
;MRASAAVRCILSSTTLTSQITQLVQRAEQHLKVKPANPCSLDTSSTPVADNLWEQVMAVAPSARALKETDTLLALVFRLLRSGLQPPSGEAATETWSALIRDLAPYSDVEANSVLSYPGTPECAEELGGAMANALCAAEGRNNSNCDLDDRPLLRLTRETLLLTGGVVPLSARVPCSDGGAIGQLLDAFCVCCEASGNAMMSSASLEEMSKAVLSALHVIAETVDVRETSPLVLSLLRFMRLLGVREKGQYKQNDESMGSVASFAEELTSVLANNGLGARIVLFFVHEHCEATPEEMVPLPLVCLAARGIWRHYRTADTTFPCLEHLKYVNGAVDVTLQRNANSNNILGLQENEEGDLRLQVSLALLRGMRLHADSPDVFLRSAIDVVDSCPASLSLEYEVLVAKTNLLDMFADDEASCSAIYDDLLQSLRALVELRPRDAENDVSSMNTHEGGEGDAASDGKVTRKKKLQIKHMEEDRQLLREQFQEAHRIVVEAFVRSRIQERLNQAYTILVTHKYHGLVITQEVAYPLLDVLSRRGDCRVFNIIDLCVLYSGCTIDYDALTCLFRACRVAGDFYRARTLYQLLKEMIPGFLLRAPTTIREMLRELKVVDPEPTHLFADTLLGNGTMGGAECPANILPVELIDEDDPSNRRRGPLRELPSAKAE
;
A
#
# COMPACT_ATOMS: atom_id res chain seq x y z
N MET A 1 17.34 -26.95 -17.71
CA MET A 1 16.75 -26.75 -16.37
C MET A 1 15.37 -27.40 -16.20
N ARG A 2 14.40 -27.20 -17.10
CA ARG A 2 13.06 -27.83 -16.96
C ARG A 2 13.06 -29.37 -16.98
N ALA A 3 13.93 -30.00 -17.79
CA ALA A 3 14.10 -31.46 -17.77
C ALA A 3 14.74 -31.99 -16.47
N SER A 4 15.60 -31.20 -15.82
CA SER A 4 16.21 -31.59 -14.54
C SER A 4 15.25 -31.47 -13.36
N ALA A 5 14.25 -30.58 -13.43
CA ALA A 5 13.16 -30.52 -12.44
C ALA A 5 12.33 -31.81 -12.49
N ALA A 6 11.88 -32.22 -13.68
CA ALA A 6 11.13 -33.45 -13.88
C ALA A 6 11.85 -34.71 -13.38
N VAL A 7 13.18 -34.80 -13.58
CA VAL A 7 13.99 -35.93 -13.09
C VAL A 7 14.20 -35.88 -11.58
N ARG A 8 14.30 -34.69 -10.96
CA ARG A 8 14.48 -34.54 -9.50
C ARG A 8 13.20 -34.81 -8.71
N CYS A 9 12.02 -34.58 -9.28
CA CYS A 9 10.75 -34.88 -8.62
C CYS A 9 10.55 -36.38 -8.33
N ILE A 10 11.22 -37.29 -9.06
CA ILE A 10 11.03 -38.75 -8.93
C ILE A 10 11.36 -39.28 -7.51
N LEU A 11 12.08 -38.52 -6.68
CA LEU A 11 12.58 -38.99 -5.38
C LEU A 11 11.74 -38.61 -4.14
N SER A 12 10.71 -37.77 -4.26
CA SER A 12 9.81 -37.44 -3.13
C SER A 12 8.50 -38.21 -3.24
N SER A 13 8.25 -39.10 -2.26
CA SER A 13 7.08 -39.99 -2.18
C SER A 13 5.78 -39.28 -1.79
N THR A 14 5.51 -38.09 -2.33
CA THR A 14 4.23 -37.42 -2.16
C THR A 14 3.25 -37.92 -3.23
N THR A 15 1.97 -38.04 -2.86
CA THR A 15 0.90 -38.48 -3.77
C THR A 15 0.83 -37.60 -5.02
N LEU A 16 1.13 -36.30 -4.90
CA LEU A 16 1.13 -35.34 -6.01
C LEU A 16 2.09 -35.71 -7.14
N THR A 17 3.36 -36.03 -6.83
CA THR A 17 4.36 -36.38 -7.84
C THR A 17 3.91 -37.57 -8.68
N SER A 18 3.37 -38.60 -8.03
CA SER A 18 2.89 -39.80 -8.74
C SER A 18 1.69 -39.49 -9.62
N GLN A 19 0.75 -38.66 -9.15
CA GLN A 19 -0.39 -38.19 -9.94
C GLN A 19 0.06 -37.38 -11.16
N ILE A 20 0.95 -36.40 -10.99
CA ILE A 20 1.49 -35.58 -12.09
C ILE A 20 2.23 -36.46 -13.09
N THR A 21 3.04 -37.42 -12.63
CA THR A 21 3.78 -38.33 -13.51
C THR A 21 2.85 -39.20 -14.35
N GLN A 22 1.80 -39.75 -13.73
CA GLN A 22 0.76 -40.52 -14.45
C GLN A 22 0.03 -39.65 -15.49
N LEU A 23 -0.29 -38.41 -15.12
CA LEU A 23 -0.94 -37.44 -15.99
C LEU A 23 -0.06 -37.09 -17.20
N VAL A 24 1.24 -36.84 -16.98
CA VAL A 24 2.22 -36.59 -18.05
C VAL A 24 2.32 -37.79 -18.99
N GLN A 25 2.42 -39.02 -18.46
CA GLN A 25 2.48 -40.22 -19.29
C GLN A 25 1.24 -40.39 -20.16
N ARG A 26 0.04 -40.16 -19.61
CA ARG A 26 -1.22 -40.19 -20.37
C ARG A 26 -1.29 -39.10 -21.43
N ALA A 27 -0.89 -37.88 -21.09
CA ALA A 27 -0.82 -36.78 -22.04
C ALA A 27 0.13 -37.09 -23.20
N GLU A 28 1.31 -37.67 -22.92
CA GLU A 28 2.24 -38.06 -23.97
C GLU A 28 1.74 -39.22 -24.83
N GLN A 29 1.03 -40.19 -24.24
CA GLN A 29 0.36 -41.25 -25.01
C GLN A 29 -0.67 -40.65 -25.97
N HIS A 30 -1.48 -39.70 -25.51
CA HIS A 30 -2.48 -39.03 -26.34
C HIS A 30 -1.83 -38.20 -27.46
N LEU A 31 -0.79 -37.44 -27.15
CA LEU A 31 -0.07 -36.61 -28.13
C LEU A 31 0.67 -37.44 -29.19
N LYS A 32 1.17 -38.64 -28.84
CA LYS A 32 1.83 -39.55 -29.79
C LYS A 32 0.85 -40.22 -30.75
N VAL A 33 -0.39 -40.46 -30.32
CA VAL A 33 -1.42 -41.12 -31.13
C VAL A 33 -2.01 -40.18 -32.19
N LYS A 34 -1.91 -38.86 -32.00
CA LYS A 34 -2.41 -37.86 -32.96
C LYS A 34 -1.59 -37.88 -34.27
N PRO A 35 -2.16 -38.29 -35.42
CA PRO A 35 -1.45 -38.30 -36.69
C PRO A 35 -1.16 -36.87 -37.17
N ALA A 36 -0.04 -36.71 -37.88
CA ALA A 36 0.60 -35.44 -38.24
C ALA A 36 -0.16 -34.50 -39.22
N ASN A 37 -1.49 -34.58 -39.31
CA ASN A 37 -2.30 -33.65 -40.10
C ASN A 37 -3.01 -32.63 -39.19
N PRO A 38 -2.50 -31.38 -39.09
CA PRO A 38 -3.07 -30.37 -38.20
C PRO A 38 -4.37 -29.69 -38.70
N CYS A 39 -5.00 -30.14 -39.80
CA CYS A 39 -6.13 -29.41 -40.40
C CYS A 39 -7.50 -30.12 -40.41
N SER A 40 -7.64 -31.34 -39.88
CA SER A 40 -8.96 -31.97 -39.71
C SER A 40 -9.35 -31.96 -38.23
N LEU A 41 -10.06 -30.92 -37.81
CA LEU A 41 -10.82 -30.85 -36.56
C LEU A 41 -12.00 -31.86 -36.63
N ASP A 42 -11.69 -33.15 -36.69
CA ASP A 42 -12.71 -34.18 -36.51
C ASP A 42 -12.99 -34.31 -35.01
N THR A 43 -14.20 -33.91 -34.63
CA THR A 43 -14.79 -33.88 -33.28
C THR A 43 -14.83 -35.22 -32.55
N SER A 44 -14.25 -36.29 -33.11
CA SER A 44 -14.24 -37.63 -32.51
C SER A 44 -13.20 -37.84 -31.40
N SER A 45 -12.29 -36.90 -31.15
CA SER A 45 -11.27 -37.02 -30.07
C SER A 45 -11.71 -36.43 -28.73
N THR A 46 -12.96 -35.99 -28.58
CA THR A 46 -13.45 -35.28 -27.39
C THR A 46 -13.35 -36.06 -26.07
N PRO A 47 -13.78 -37.35 -25.93
CA PRO A 47 -13.91 -37.95 -24.61
C PRO A 47 -12.57 -38.20 -23.91
N VAL A 48 -11.50 -38.42 -24.68
CA VAL A 48 -10.16 -38.63 -24.10
C VAL A 48 -9.54 -37.31 -23.66
N ALA A 49 -9.78 -36.23 -24.42
CA ALA A 49 -9.33 -34.89 -24.04
C ALA A 49 -10.07 -34.39 -22.79
N ASP A 50 -11.38 -34.62 -22.71
CA ASP A 50 -12.21 -34.24 -21.55
C ASP A 50 -11.73 -34.94 -20.28
N ASN A 51 -11.50 -36.26 -20.34
CA ASN A 51 -10.96 -37.04 -19.22
C ASN A 51 -9.57 -36.53 -18.78
N LEU A 52 -8.75 -36.05 -19.72
CA LEU A 52 -7.44 -35.52 -19.40
C LEU A 52 -7.53 -34.17 -18.65
N TRP A 53 -8.47 -33.30 -19.05
CA TRP A 53 -8.75 -32.05 -18.33
C TRP A 53 -9.38 -32.29 -16.96
N GLU A 54 -10.32 -33.23 -16.83
CA GLU A 54 -10.87 -33.63 -15.53
C GLU A 54 -9.78 -34.07 -14.55
N GLN A 55 -8.78 -34.82 -15.04
CA GLN A 55 -7.64 -35.23 -14.22
C GLN A 55 -6.71 -34.05 -13.86
N VAL A 56 -6.45 -33.13 -14.80
CA VAL A 56 -5.70 -31.88 -14.50
C VAL A 56 -6.39 -31.12 -13.37
N MET A 57 -7.71 -30.99 -13.47
CA MET A 57 -8.56 -30.28 -12.50
C MET A 57 -8.62 -30.98 -11.15
N ALA A 58 -8.61 -32.31 -11.11
CA ALA A 58 -8.53 -33.06 -9.86
C ALA A 58 -7.19 -32.86 -9.12
N VAL A 59 -6.10 -32.61 -9.86
CA VAL A 59 -4.74 -32.43 -9.30
C VAL A 59 -4.47 -30.96 -8.93
N ALA A 60 -5.08 -30.00 -9.63
CA ALA A 60 -4.80 -28.57 -9.45
C ALA A 60 -4.96 -28.04 -8.00
N PRO A 61 -6.01 -28.37 -7.24
CA PRO A 61 -6.13 -27.95 -5.84
C PRO A 61 -5.01 -28.49 -4.95
N SER A 62 -4.58 -29.74 -5.20
CA SER A 62 -3.47 -30.36 -4.45
C SER A 62 -2.13 -29.69 -4.77
N ALA A 63 -1.91 -29.35 -6.04
CA ALA A 63 -0.73 -28.60 -6.48
C ALA A 63 -0.68 -27.19 -5.87
N ARG A 64 -1.82 -26.51 -5.80
CA ARG A 64 -1.97 -25.21 -5.12
C ARG A 64 -1.68 -25.32 -3.62
N ALA A 65 -2.27 -26.29 -2.94
CA ALA A 65 -2.10 -26.50 -1.50
C ALA A 65 -0.63 -26.79 -1.14
N LEU A 66 0.10 -27.46 -2.02
CA LEU A 66 1.52 -27.75 -1.86
C LEU A 66 2.45 -26.66 -2.43
N LYS A 67 1.92 -25.60 -3.05
CA LYS A 67 2.69 -24.54 -3.73
C LYS A 67 3.67 -25.09 -4.78
N GLU A 68 3.24 -26.12 -5.51
CA GLU A 68 3.99 -26.85 -6.54
C GLU A 68 3.19 -26.89 -7.86
N THR A 69 2.98 -25.72 -8.48
CA THR A 69 2.14 -25.61 -9.67
C THR A 69 2.92 -25.70 -10.98
N ASP A 70 4.24 -25.46 -10.98
CA ASP A 70 5.09 -25.38 -12.18
C ASP A 70 4.99 -26.58 -13.12
N THR A 71 5.08 -27.80 -12.57
CA THR A 71 5.06 -29.03 -13.38
C THR A 71 3.69 -29.23 -14.03
N LEU A 72 2.62 -28.97 -13.27
CA LEU A 72 1.26 -29.09 -13.77
C LEU A 72 0.96 -27.98 -14.79
N LEU A 73 1.43 -26.77 -14.55
CA LEU A 73 1.29 -25.64 -15.46
C LEU A 73 2.06 -25.86 -16.78
N ALA A 74 3.26 -26.44 -16.72
CA ALA A 74 4.02 -26.83 -17.92
C ALA A 74 3.26 -27.87 -18.75
N LEU A 75 2.56 -28.80 -18.10
CA LEU A 75 1.67 -29.74 -18.78
C LEU A 75 0.49 -29.02 -19.42
N VAL A 76 -0.19 -28.14 -18.68
CA VAL A 76 -1.31 -27.33 -19.20
C VAL A 76 -0.90 -26.56 -20.46
N PHE A 77 0.23 -25.84 -20.41
CA PHE A 77 0.73 -25.11 -21.59
C PHE A 77 1.12 -26.05 -22.75
N ARG A 78 1.60 -27.26 -22.46
CA ARG A 78 1.88 -28.26 -23.50
C ARG A 78 0.59 -28.75 -24.17
N LEU A 79 -0.47 -28.97 -23.41
CA LEU A 79 -1.78 -29.36 -23.95
C LEU A 79 -2.34 -28.25 -24.85
N LEU A 80 -2.35 -27.01 -24.36
CA LEU A 80 -2.80 -25.84 -25.11
C LEU A 80 -2.03 -25.65 -26.42
N ARG A 81 -0.69 -25.74 -26.38
CA ARG A 81 0.16 -25.64 -27.58
C ARG A 81 -0.07 -26.78 -28.59
N SER A 82 -0.59 -27.92 -28.14
CA SER A 82 -0.93 -29.05 -28.99
C SER A 82 -2.34 -28.95 -29.61
N GLY A 83 -3.02 -27.81 -29.36
CA GLY A 83 -4.39 -27.55 -29.80
C GLY A 83 -5.44 -28.33 -29.00
N LEU A 84 -5.10 -28.85 -27.82
CA LEU A 84 -6.08 -29.44 -26.90
C LEU A 84 -6.61 -28.32 -26.01
N GLN A 85 -7.85 -27.91 -26.25
CA GLN A 85 -8.55 -26.92 -25.43
C GLN A 85 -9.39 -27.61 -24.34
N PRO A 86 -9.70 -26.92 -23.23
CA PRO A 86 -10.67 -27.38 -22.25
C PRO A 86 -12.04 -27.71 -22.88
N PRO A 87 -12.85 -28.57 -22.25
CA PRO A 87 -14.20 -28.89 -22.72
C PRO A 87 -15.01 -27.61 -22.94
N SER A 88 -15.78 -27.53 -24.02
CA SER A 88 -16.58 -26.35 -24.37
C SER A 88 -17.86 -26.23 -23.52
N GLY A 89 -18.42 -25.02 -23.41
CA GLY A 89 -19.65 -24.72 -22.65
C GLY A 89 -19.38 -24.18 -21.26
N GLU A 90 -20.33 -24.34 -20.33
CA GLU A 90 -20.20 -23.85 -18.95
C GLU A 90 -19.00 -24.45 -18.22
N ALA A 91 -18.76 -25.76 -18.41
CA ALA A 91 -17.60 -26.48 -17.87
C ALA A 91 -16.25 -25.90 -18.33
N ALA A 92 -16.20 -25.23 -19.50
CA ALA A 92 -15.01 -24.56 -19.97
C ALA A 92 -14.57 -23.46 -19.00
N THR A 93 -15.55 -22.68 -18.56
CA THR A 93 -15.30 -21.50 -17.73
C THR A 93 -14.78 -21.92 -16.37
N GLU A 94 -15.43 -22.92 -15.75
CA GLU A 94 -15.01 -23.48 -14.47
C GLU A 94 -13.58 -24.05 -14.57
N THR A 95 -13.26 -24.70 -15.69
CA THR A 95 -11.91 -25.20 -15.95
C THR A 95 -10.91 -24.04 -16.02
N TRP A 96 -11.18 -23.01 -16.83
CA TRP A 96 -10.28 -21.88 -16.98
C TRP A 96 -10.15 -21.04 -15.70
N SER A 97 -11.25 -20.80 -14.99
CA SER A 97 -11.29 -20.04 -13.74
C SER A 97 -10.45 -20.74 -12.68
N ALA A 98 -10.56 -22.06 -12.57
CA ALA A 98 -9.74 -22.86 -11.66
C ALA A 98 -8.27 -22.90 -12.08
N LEU A 99 -7.94 -23.05 -13.37
CA LEU A 99 -6.55 -23.03 -13.84
C LEU A 99 -5.85 -21.72 -13.46
N ILE A 100 -6.52 -20.57 -13.66
CA ILE A 100 -5.98 -19.27 -13.30
C ILE A 100 -5.88 -19.12 -11.77
N ARG A 101 -6.95 -19.41 -11.05
CA ARG A 101 -7.01 -19.25 -9.59
C ARG A 101 -6.03 -20.19 -8.85
N ASP A 102 -5.90 -21.43 -9.32
CA ASP A 102 -5.24 -22.48 -8.55
C ASP A 102 -3.79 -22.71 -9.00
N LEU A 103 -3.44 -22.49 -10.28
CA LEU A 103 -2.08 -22.77 -10.78
C LEU A 103 -1.22 -21.52 -10.95
N ALA A 104 -1.81 -20.40 -11.38
CA ALA A 104 -1.06 -19.22 -11.78
C ALA A 104 -0.32 -18.48 -10.64
N PRO A 105 -0.86 -18.36 -9.41
CA PRO A 105 -0.20 -17.57 -8.35
C PRO A 105 1.18 -18.09 -7.91
N TYR A 106 1.40 -19.40 -8.05
CA TYR A 106 2.66 -20.06 -7.67
C TYR A 106 3.48 -20.49 -8.89
N SER A 107 3.20 -19.92 -10.06
CA SER A 107 4.01 -20.13 -11.24
C SER A 107 5.40 -19.51 -11.08
N ASP A 108 6.40 -20.15 -11.66
CA ASP A 108 7.79 -19.69 -11.74
C ASP A 108 8.51 -19.60 -10.38
N VAL A 109 7.95 -20.21 -9.33
CA VAL A 109 8.65 -20.33 -8.05
C VAL A 109 9.97 -21.05 -8.26
N GLU A 110 10.05 -22.13 -9.04
CA GLU A 110 11.34 -22.80 -9.28
C GLU A 110 12.34 -21.95 -10.10
N ALA A 111 11.85 -21.04 -10.95
CA ALA A 111 12.72 -20.18 -11.76
C ALA A 111 13.29 -19.02 -10.94
N ASN A 112 12.49 -18.45 -10.04
CA ASN A 112 12.84 -17.24 -9.29
C ASN A 112 13.30 -17.54 -7.84
N SER A 113 12.68 -18.50 -7.15
CA SER A 113 12.90 -18.75 -5.72
C SER A 113 14.25 -19.37 -5.37
N VAL A 114 14.99 -19.92 -6.35
CA VAL A 114 16.34 -20.44 -6.08
C VAL A 114 17.32 -19.30 -5.79
N LEU A 115 17.03 -18.07 -6.23
CA LEU A 115 17.98 -16.94 -6.12
C LEU A 115 17.38 -15.64 -5.57
N SER A 116 16.05 -15.42 -5.61
CA SER A 116 15.46 -14.21 -5.07
C SER A 116 15.16 -14.38 -3.58
N TYR A 117 16.01 -13.80 -2.72
CA TYR A 117 15.68 -13.51 -1.33
C TYR A 117 14.56 -12.45 -1.32
N PRO A 118 13.31 -12.77 -0.93
CA PRO A 118 12.26 -11.78 -0.90
C PRO A 118 12.44 -10.93 0.36
N GLY A 119 13.03 -9.75 0.18
CA GLY A 119 13.17 -8.77 1.24
C GLY A 119 14.51 -8.05 1.12
N THR A 120 14.45 -6.75 0.84
CA THR A 120 15.51 -5.85 1.31
C THR A 120 15.73 -6.18 2.79
N PRO A 121 16.94 -6.60 3.23
CA PRO A 121 17.22 -6.59 4.65
C PRO A 121 17.01 -5.13 5.07
N GLU A 122 15.92 -4.89 5.80
CA GLU A 122 15.70 -3.62 6.47
C GLU A 122 17.01 -3.30 7.16
N CYS A 123 17.55 -2.14 6.78
CA CYS A 123 18.81 -1.63 7.23
C CYS A 123 18.90 -1.84 8.74
N ALA A 124 19.69 -2.82 9.16
CA ALA A 124 20.14 -2.92 10.54
C ALA A 124 21.13 -1.76 10.73
N GLU A 125 20.60 -0.55 10.77
CA GLU A 125 21.32 0.61 11.25
C GLU A 125 21.65 0.34 12.72
N GLU A 126 22.92 -0.04 12.91
CA GLU A 126 23.74 0.33 14.04
C GLU A 126 23.14 0.12 15.44
N LEU A 127 23.13 -1.12 15.93
CA LEU A 127 23.36 -1.35 17.36
C LEU A 127 24.18 -2.62 17.57
N GLY A 128 25.47 -2.41 17.77
CA GLY A 128 26.41 -3.42 18.25
C GLY A 128 25.94 -3.98 19.59
N GLY A 129 25.69 -5.28 19.61
CA GLY A 129 25.32 -6.01 20.82
C GLY A 129 25.23 -7.50 20.49
N ALA A 130 26.30 -8.24 20.80
CA ALA A 130 26.50 -9.63 20.43
C ALA A 130 25.58 -10.60 21.23
N MET A 131 24.25 -10.50 21.08
CA MET A 131 23.29 -11.57 21.42
C MET A 131 21.81 -11.21 21.08
N ALA A 132 21.52 -10.54 19.96
CA ALA A 132 20.14 -10.40 19.50
C ALA A 132 19.53 -11.71 18.93
N ASN A 133 20.27 -12.83 19.02
CA ASN A 133 19.92 -14.16 18.53
C ASN A 133 19.03 -15.01 19.46
N ALA A 134 17.98 -14.43 20.04
CA ALA A 134 16.93 -15.26 20.64
C ALA A 134 15.55 -14.59 20.59
N LEU A 135 15.05 -14.45 19.36
CA LEU A 135 13.68 -14.81 18.98
C LEU A 135 12.53 -14.29 19.85
N CYS A 136 11.83 -13.30 19.30
CA CYS A 136 10.38 -13.13 19.44
C CYS A 136 9.88 -12.71 20.83
N ALA A 137 10.09 -11.45 21.21
CA ALA A 137 9.16 -10.78 22.12
C ALA A 137 8.15 -9.99 21.29
N ALA A 138 6.90 -10.44 21.38
CA ALA A 138 5.73 -9.90 20.72
C ALA A 138 5.53 -8.40 20.99
N GLU A 139 5.54 -7.60 19.93
CA GLU A 139 4.94 -6.28 19.86
C GLU A 139 4.05 -6.33 18.61
N GLY A 140 2.72 -6.28 18.68
CA GLY A 140 1.91 -5.42 19.54
C GLY A 140 1.04 -4.58 18.60
N ARG A 141 0.23 -5.22 17.76
CA ARG A 141 -0.78 -4.53 16.94
C ARG A 141 -2.08 -5.32 16.94
N ASN A 142 -2.94 -4.94 17.87
CA ASN A 142 -4.36 -5.26 17.86
C ASN A 142 -4.97 -4.65 16.59
N ASN A 143 -5.28 -5.47 15.60
CA ASN A 143 -6.58 -5.49 14.92
C ASN A 143 -6.56 -6.39 13.68
N SER A 144 -7.72 -6.99 13.45
CA SER A 144 -8.12 -7.89 12.35
C SER A 144 -7.75 -9.36 12.52
N ASN A 145 -8.81 -10.18 12.60
CA ASN A 145 -8.84 -11.62 12.44
C ASN A 145 -8.28 -12.01 11.07
N CYS A 146 -6.97 -12.00 10.92
CA CYS A 146 -6.31 -12.68 9.81
C CYS A 146 -5.87 -14.05 10.34
N ASP A 147 -6.41 -15.11 9.73
CA ASP A 147 -6.09 -16.51 10.03
C ASP A 147 -4.58 -16.66 10.23
N LEU A 148 -4.21 -17.03 11.46
CA LEU A 148 -2.83 -17.20 11.90
C LEU A 148 -2.12 -18.37 11.19
N ASP A 149 -2.80 -19.13 10.34
CA ASP A 149 -2.30 -20.36 9.73
C ASP A 149 -1.36 -20.15 8.52
N ASP A 150 -1.30 -18.95 7.94
CA ASP A 150 -0.48 -18.72 6.74
C ASP A 150 0.89 -18.07 6.98
N ARG A 151 1.29 -17.82 8.24
CA ARG A 151 2.64 -17.31 8.52
C ARG A 151 3.66 -18.45 8.40
N PRO A 152 4.65 -18.38 7.48
CA PRO A 152 5.65 -19.44 7.36
C PRO A 152 6.39 -19.61 8.70
N LEU A 153 6.43 -20.85 9.21
CA LEU A 153 7.06 -21.22 10.48
C LEU A 153 8.56 -20.86 10.54
N LEU A 154 9.18 -20.62 9.39
CA LEU A 154 10.56 -20.17 9.24
C LEU A 154 10.57 -18.92 8.37
N ARG A 155 10.92 -17.76 8.94
CA ARG A 155 11.27 -16.57 8.16
C ARG A 155 12.52 -16.90 7.32
N LEU A 156 12.46 -16.64 6.02
CA LEU A 156 13.62 -16.71 5.13
C LEU A 156 14.67 -15.69 5.60
N THR A 157 15.73 -16.20 6.21
CA THR A 157 16.97 -15.48 6.55
C THR A 157 18.10 -16.05 5.71
N ARG A 158 19.19 -15.27 5.54
CA ARG A 158 20.41 -15.78 4.90
C ARG A 158 20.89 -17.10 5.54
N GLU A 159 20.73 -17.22 6.84
CA GLU A 159 21.12 -18.42 7.62
C GLU A 159 20.26 -19.63 7.28
N THR A 160 18.93 -19.46 7.11
CA THR A 160 18.05 -20.56 6.70
C THR A 160 18.36 -21.03 5.28
N LEU A 161 18.65 -20.12 4.34
CA LEU A 161 19.10 -20.49 2.99
C LEU A 161 20.44 -21.23 3.00
N LEU A 162 21.39 -20.81 3.84
CA LEU A 162 22.67 -21.52 3.98
C LEU A 162 22.49 -22.91 4.60
N LEU A 163 21.64 -23.03 5.62
CA LEU A 163 21.34 -24.30 6.29
C LEU A 163 20.65 -25.30 5.38
N THR A 164 19.81 -24.84 4.45
CA THR A 164 19.10 -25.71 3.50
C THR A 164 19.88 -25.95 2.21
N GLY A 165 21.11 -25.41 2.08
CA GLY A 165 21.90 -25.53 0.85
C GLY A 165 21.29 -24.80 -0.35
N GLY A 166 20.57 -23.70 -0.10
CA GLY A 166 19.83 -22.92 -1.10
C GLY A 166 18.43 -23.46 -1.41
N VAL A 167 17.97 -24.50 -0.72
CA VAL A 167 16.63 -25.06 -0.91
C VAL A 167 15.64 -24.32 -0.01
N VAL A 168 14.81 -23.45 -0.58
CA VAL A 168 13.71 -22.83 0.18
C VAL A 168 12.75 -23.94 0.63
N PRO A 169 12.50 -24.11 1.95
CA PRO A 169 11.53 -25.10 2.40
C PRO A 169 10.16 -24.79 1.79
N LEU A 170 9.42 -25.81 1.36
CA LEU A 170 8.14 -25.64 0.65
C LEU A 170 7.16 -24.71 1.38
N SER A 171 7.17 -24.75 2.72
CA SER A 171 6.36 -23.88 3.60
C SER A 171 6.71 -22.39 3.48
N ALA A 172 7.94 -22.04 3.09
CA ALA A 172 8.42 -20.68 2.95
C ALA A 172 8.32 -20.13 1.52
N ARG A 173 7.72 -20.88 0.57
CA ARG A 173 7.46 -20.37 -0.78
C ARG A 173 6.44 -19.23 -0.72
N VAL A 174 6.91 -18.05 -1.07
CA VAL A 174 6.10 -16.85 -1.28
C VAL A 174 5.60 -16.89 -2.74
N PRO A 175 4.37 -16.43 -3.03
CA PRO A 175 3.92 -16.21 -4.41
C PRO A 175 4.88 -15.22 -5.10
N CYS A 176 5.68 -15.71 -6.05
CA CYS A 176 6.64 -14.91 -6.80
C CYS A 176 6.42 -15.16 -8.30
N SER A 177 5.37 -14.54 -8.84
CA SER A 177 5.03 -14.61 -10.26
C SER A 177 5.18 -13.22 -10.88
N ASP A 178 5.82 -13.15 -12.04
CA ASP A 178 5.83 -11.94 -12.89
C ASP A 178 4.46 -11.71 -13.57
N GLY A 179 3.46 -12.55 -13.27
CA GLY A 179 2.15 -12.53 -13.90
C GLY A 179 2.14 -13.15 -15.29
N GLY A 180 3.26 -13.65 -15.80
CA GLY A 180 3.39 -14.23 -17.13
C GLY A 180 2.52 -15.48 -17.33
N ALA A 181 2.34 -16.29 -16.30
CA ALA A 181 1.43 -17.43 -16.34
C ALA A 181 -0.04 -17.01 -16.40
N ILE A 182 -0.43 -16.01 -15.59
CA ILE A 182 -1.77 -15.41 -15.65
C ILE A 182 -2.01 -14.86 -17.05
N GLY A 183 -1.06 -14.10 -17.59
CA GLY A 183 -1.13 -13.57 -18.95
C GLY A 183 -1.34 -14.67 -19.99
N GLN A 184 -0.51 -15.72 -19.99
CA GLN A 184 -0.64 -16.82 -20.97
C GLN A 184 -1.96 -17.58 -20.86
N LEU A 185 -2.44 -17.87 -19.64
CA LEU A 185 -3.72 -18.56 -19.45
C LEU A 185 -4.90 -17.67 -19.85
N LEU A 186 -4.84 -16.39 -19.48
CA LEU A 186 -5.86 -15.41 -19.83
C LEU A 186 -5.91 -15.15 -21.34
N ASP A 187 -4.76 -15.04 -22.01
CA ASP A 187 -4.68 -14.92 -23.46
C ASP A 187 -5.25 -16.15 -24.17
N ALA A 188 -4.88 -17.35 -23.71
CA ALA A 188 -5.41 -18.59 -24.26
C ALA A 188 -6.94 -18.69 -24.09
N PHE A 189 -7.46 -18.26 -22.93
CA PHE A 189 -8.90 -18.12 -22.70
C PHE A 189 -9.52 -17.13 -23.69
N CYS A 190 -8.94 -15.94 -23.86
CA CYS A 190 -9.43 -14.92 -24.79
C CYS A 190 -9.50 -15.45 -26.23
N VAL A 191 -8.45 -16.13 -26.70
CA VAL A 191 -8.41 -16.77 -28.04
C VAL A 191 -9.54 -17.79 -28.19
N CYS A 192 -9.80 -18.61 -27.16
CA CYS A 192 -10.88 -19.59 -27.19
C CYS A 192 -12.25 -18.91 -27.29
N CYS A 193 -12.47 -17.85 -26.51
CA CYS A 193 -13.70 -17.06 -26.56
C CYS A 193 -13.94 -16.46 -27.94
N GLU A 194 -12.93 -15.81 -28.51
CA GLU A 194 -13.02 -15.17 -29.83
C GLU A 194 -13.28 -16.20 -30.95
N ALA A 195 -12.62 -17.36 -30.91
CA ALA A 195 -12.81 -18.43 -31.90
C ALA A 195 -14.23 -19.03 -31.85
N SER A 196 -14.83 -19.12 -30.66
CA SER A 196 -16.18 -19.65 -30.48
C SER A 196 -17.31 -18.65 -30.83
N GLY A 197 -16.97 -17.38 -31.02
CA GLY A 197 -17.93 -16.29 -31.13
C GLY A 197 -18.77 -16.08 -29.86
N ASN A 198 -19.85 -15.31 -29.96
CA ASN A 198 -20.70 -14.95 -28.81
C ASN A 198 -21.49 -16.13 -28.21
N ALA A 199 -21.45 -17.32 -28.81
CA ALA A 199 -22.29 -18.45 -28.43
C ALA A 199 -21.84 -19.18 -27.14
N MET A 200 -20.57 -19.05 -26.74
CA MET A 200 -19.99 -19.92 -25.70
C MET A 200 -20.08 -19.39 -24.27
N MET A 201 -20.18 -18.08 -24.04
CA MET A 201 -20.02 -17.50 -22.70
C MET A 201 -21.34 -17.00 -22.13
N SER A 202 -21.74 -17.48 -20.95
CA SER A 202 -22.80 -16.87 -20.13
C SER A 202 -22.24 -15.65 -19.36
N SER A 203 -23.06 -14.70 -18.91
CA SER A 203 -22.55 -13.52 -18.18
C SER A 203 -21.89 -13.94 -16.87
N ALA A 204 -22.45 -14.97 -16.24
CA ALA A 204 -21.92 -15.62 -15.05
C ALA A 204 -20.51 -16.19 -15.30
N SER A 205 -20.27 -16.75 -16.48
CA SER A 205 -18.96 -17.30 -16.86
C SER A 205 -17.85 -16.24 -16.85
N LEU A 206 -18.11 -15.07 -17.46
CA LEU A 206 -17.12 -13.98 -17.48
C LEU A 206 -16.93 -13.36 -16.09
N GLU A 207 -17.98 -13.30 -15.28
CA GLU A 207 -17.89 -12.83 -13.90
C GLU A 207 -17.07 -13.79 -13.03
N GLU A 208 -17.24 -15.10 -13.20
CA GLU A 208 -16.43 -16.11 -12.53
C GLU A 208 -14.95 -16.02 -12.94
N MET A 209 -14.70 -15.84 -14.25
CA MET A 209 -13.35 -15.60 -14.77
C MET A 209 -12.73 -14.34 -14.16
N SER A 210 -13.49 -13.25 -14.11
CA SER A 210 -13.06 -11.98 -13.52
C SER A 210 -12.63 -12.17 -12.07
N LYS A 211 -13.44 -12.88 -11.27
CA LYS A 211 -13.13 -13.22 -9.87
C LYS A 211 -11.89 -14.08 -9.75
N ALA A 212 -11.69 -15.05 -10.65
CA ALA A 212 -10.51 -15.90 -10.65
C ALA A 212 -9.23 -15.11 -10.97
N VAL A 213 -9.26 -14.24 -11.99
CA VAL A 213 -8.14 -13.36 -12.34
C VAL A 213 -7.80 -12.42 -11.18
N LEU A 214 -8.79 -11.76 -10.60
CA LEU A 214 -8.58 -10.84 -9.48
C LEU A 214 -8.08 -11.57 -8.23
N SER A 215 -8.60 -12.77 -7.94
CA SER A 215 -8.11 -13.61 -6.84
C SER A 215 -6.65 -14.03 -7.06
N ALA A 216 -6.26 -14.38 -8.28
CA ALA A 216 -4.89 -14.73 -8.60
C ALA A 216 -3.95 -13.52 -8.49
N LEU A 217 -4.37 -12.36 -9.02
CA LEU A 217 -3.62 -11.11 -8.93
C LEU A 217 -3.45 -10.64 -7.48
N HIS A 218 -4.46 -10.81 -6.64
CA HIS A 218 -4.38 -10.46 -5.22
C HIS A 218 -3.26 -11.21 -4.49
N VAL A 219 -3.07 -12.49 -4.83
CA VAL A 219 -2.01 -13.32 -4.23
C VAL A 219 -0.61 -12.87 -4.66
N ILE A 220 -0.46 -12.27 -5.84
CA ILE A 220 0.85 -11.86 -6.40
C ILE A 220 1.05 -10.33 -6.46
N ALA A 221 0.14 -9.54 -5.89
CA ALA A 221 0.11 -8.09 -6.06
C ALA A 221 1.40 -7.37 -5.62
N GLU A 222 2.12 -7.94 -4.64
CA GLU A 222 3.39 -7.41 -4.13
C GLU A 222 4.61 -7.79 -5.00
N THR A 223 4.52 -8.86 -5.80
CA THR A 223 5.65 -9.43 -6.53
C THR A 223 5.54 -9.31 -8.05
N VAL A 224 4.37 -8.90 -8.56
CA VAL A 224 4.12 -8.76 -9.99
C VAL A 224 4.93 -7.60 -10.59
N ASP A 225 5.86 -7.91 -11.50
CA ASP A 225 6.60 -6.92 -12.30
C ASP A 225 5.85 -6.67 -13.61
N VAL A 226 5.22 -5.50 -13.71
CA VAL A 226 4.34 -5.18 -14.83
C VAL A 226 4.88 -4.00 -15.62
N ARG A 227 5.15 -4.26 -16.90
CA ARG A 227 5.50 -3.25 -17.91
C ARG A 227 4.34 -3.06 -18.87
N GLU A 228 4.32 -1.94 -19.58
CA GLU A 228 3.32 -1.65 -20.62
C GLU A 228 3.22 -2.77 -21.67
N THR A 229 4.36 -3.31 -22.09
CA THR A 229 4.43 -4.42 -23.06
C THR A 229 4.41 -5.81 -22.41
N SER A 230 4.07 -5.91 -21.12
CA SER A 230 4.06 -7.21 -20.44
C SER A 230 2.92 -8.09 -20.98
N PRO A 231 3.13 -9.42 -21.09
CA PRO A 231 2.08 -10.34 -21.51
C PRO A 231 0.82 -10.24 -20.62
N LEU A 232 1.00 -9.99 -19.33
CA LEU A 232 -0.11 -9.81 -18.39
C LEU A 232 -0.97 -8.61 -18.78
N VAL A 233 -0.37 -7.44 -19.01
CA VAL A 233 -1.10 -6.22 -19.39
C VAL A 233 -1.87 -6.44 -20.68
N LEU A 234 -1.21 -6.93 -21.73
CA LEU A 234 -1.85 -7.16 -23.02
C LEU A 234 -3.04 -8.14 -22.91
N SER A 235 -2.90 -9.17 -22.06
CA SER A 235 -3.97 -10.15 -21.81
C SER A 235 -5.12 -9.56 -21.01
N LEU A 236 -4.84 -8.70 -20.02
CA LEU A 236 -5.85 -7.97 -19.26
C LEU A 236 -6.62 -6.98 -20.14
N LEU A 237 -5.94 -6.25 -21.02
CA LEU A 237 -6.58 -5.35 -21.99
C LEU A 237 -7.52 -6.14 -22.91
N ARG A 238 -7.03 -7.25 -23.46
CA ARG A 238 -7.84 -8.14 -24.31
C ARG A 238 -9.05 -8.69 -23.55
N PHE A 239 -8.87 -9.11 -22.30
CA PHE A 239 -9.95 -9.57 -21.44
C PHE A 239 -10.99 -8.46 -21.18
N MET A 240 -10.56 -7.23 -20.88
CA MET A 240 -11.47 -6.10 -20.73
C MET A 240 -12.24 -5.78 -22.01
N ARG A 241 -11.63 -5.93 -23.20
CA ARG A 241 -12.35 -5.81 -24.48
C ARG A 241 -13.41 -6.89 -24.62
N LEU A 242 -13.13 -8.13 -24.24
CA LEU A 242 -14.12 -9.22 -24.25
C LEU A 242 -15.29 -8.94 -23.30
N LEU A 243 -15.02 -8.38 -22.13
CA LEU A 243 -16.08 -7.93 -21.21
C LEU A 243 -16.98 -6.86 -21.87
N GLY A 244 -16.41 -5.93 -22.65
CA GLY A 244 -17.15 -4.86 -23.32
C GLY A 244 -17.91 -5.25 -24.61
N VAL A 245 -17.34 -6.11 -25.47
CA VAL A 245 -17.98 -6.53 -26.75
C VAL A 245 -19.35 -7.17 -26.52
N ARG A 246 -19.50 -7.90 -25.41
CA ARG A 246 -20.74 -8.59 -25.08
C ARG A 246 -21.91 -7.64 -24.83
N GLU A 247 -21.66 -6.51 -24.18
CA GLU A 247 -22.71 -5.59 -23.78
C GLU A 247 -23.30 -4.84 -25.00
N LYS A 248 -22.50 -4.60 -26.05
CA LYS A 248 -22.98 -4.01 -27.32
C LYS A 248 -24.02 -4.89 -28.05
N GLY A 249 -24.05 -6.20 -27.80
CA GLY A 249 -24.95 -7.13 -28.49
C GLY A 249 -26.39 -7.16 -27.94
N GLN A 250 -26.62 -6.74 -26.69
CA GLN A 250 -27.92 -6.95 -26.03
C GLN A 250 -28.81 -5.70 -25.95
N TYR A 251 -28.31 -4.47 -26.09
CA TYR A 251 -29.14 -3.28 -25.90
C TYR A 251 -28.79 -2.12 -26.85
N LYS A 252 -29.83 -1.54 -27.46
CA LYS A 252 -29.81 -0.24 -28.18
C LYS A 252 -29.92 0.98 -27.25
N GLN A 253 -29.76 0.80 -25.93
CA GLN A 253 -29.81 1.89 -24.96
C GLN A 253 -28.40 2.16 -24.43
N ASN A 254 -27.94 3.40 -24.61
CA ASN A 254 -26.55 3.78 -24.83
C ASN A 254 -25.61 3.79 -23.60
N ASP A 255 -26.09 3.59 -22.37
CA ASP A 255 -25.25 3.90 -21.18
C ASP A 255 -24.77 2.70 -20.35
N GLU A 256 -25.42 1.55 -20.43
CA GLU A 256 -25.02 0.40 -19.59
C GLU A 256 -23.95 -0.50 -20.22
N SER A 257 -23.40 -0.12 -21.39
CA SER A 257 -22.58 -1.01 -22.22
C SER A 257 -21.13 -1.21 -21.76
N MET A 258 -20.75 -0.70 -20.58
CA MET A 258 -19.43 -0.93 -19.98
C MET A 258 -19.51 -1.32 -18.50
N GLY A 259 -20.67 -1.79 -18.01
CA GLY A 259 -20.91 -2.07 -16.60
C GLY A 259 -19.99 -3.17 -16.04
N SER A 260 -19.84 -4.27 -16.80
CA SER A 260 -18.98 -5.38 -16.41
C SER A 260 -17.50 -4.99 -16.42
N VAL A 261 -17.09 -4.18 -17.40
CA VAL A 261 -15.72 -3.65 -17.50
C VAL A 261 -15.42 -2.72 -16.32
N ALA A 262 -16.36 -1.83 -15.97
CA ALA A 262 -16.21 -0.92 -14.84
C ALA A 262 -16.10 -1.66 -13.50
N SER A 263 -16.92 -2.69 -13.27
CA SER A 263 -16.83 -3.51 -12.06
C SER A 263 -15.47 -4.23 -11.97
N PHE A 264 -14.99 -4.80 -13.07
CA PHE A 264 -13.68 -5.44 -13.10
C PHE A 264 -12.54 -4.43 -12.88
N ALA A 265 -12.61 -3.27 -13.55
CA ALA A 265 -11.62 -2.20 -13.43
C ALA A 265 -11.54 -1.65 -12.01
N GLU A 266 -12.69 -1.46 -11.35
CA GLU A 266 -12.74 -1.02 -9.96
C GLU A 266 -12.03 -2.01 -9.03
N GLU A 267 -12.35 -3.30 -9.12
CA GLU A 267 -11.67 -4.32 -8.33
C GLU A 267 -10.17 -4.40 -8.70
N LEU A 268 -9.81 -4.30 -9.97
CA LEU A 268 -8.42 -4.30 -10.42
C LEU A 268 -7.62 -3.13 -9.82
N THR A 269 -8.20 -1.92 -9.76
CA THR A 269 -7.55 -0.76 -9.12
C THR A 269 -7.33 -0.97 -7.62
N SER A 270 -8.22 -1.70 -6.96
CA SER A 270 -8.08 -2.02 -5.53
C SER A 270 -7.05 -3.12 -5.26
N VAL A 271 -6.98 -4.14 -6.15
CA VAL A 271 -6.06 -5.27 -6.01
C VAL A 271 -4.63 -4.85 -6.30
N LEU A 272 -4.41 -4.06 -7.36
CA LEU A 272 -3.10 -3.59 -7.79
C LEU A 272 -2.87 -2.12 -7.38
N ALA A 273 -3.04 -1.83 -6.10
CA ALA A 273 -2.85 -0.49 -5.54
C ALA A 273 -1.37 -0.05 -5.47
N ASN A 274 -0.42 -0.99 -5.54
CA ASN A 274 1.01 -0.71 -5.51
C ASN A 274 1.39 0.25 -6.65
N ASN A 275 1.81 1.46 -6.27
CA ASN A 275 2.09 2.56 -7.19
C ASN A 275 1.00 2.76 -8.27
N GLY A 276 -0.28 2.59 -7.90
CA GLY A 276 -1.42 2.77 -8.80
C GLY A 276 -1.41 1.90 -10.06
N LEU A 277 -0.76 0.74 -10.03
CA LEU A 277 -0.59 -0.12 -11.20
C LEU A 277 -1.93 -0.52 -11.85
N GLY A 278 -2.93 -0.94 -11.08
CA GLY A 278 -4.25 -1.28 -11.60
C GLY A 278 -4.91 -0.10 -12.32
N ALA A 279 -4.81 1.10 -11.74
CA ALA A 279 -5.35 2.32 -12.35
C ALA A 279 -4.61 2.70 -13.64
N ARG A 280 -3.30 2.46 -13.73
CA ARG A 280 -2.51 2.66 -14.96
C ARG A 280 -2.91 1.68 -16.07
N ILE A 281 -3.23 0.42 -15.75
CA ILE A 281 -3.75 -0.55 -16.72
C ILE A 281 -5.12 -0.11 -17.25
N VAL A 282 -6.01 0.38 -16.37
CA VAL A 282 -7.31 0.91 -16.79
C VAL A 282 -7.15 2.16 -17.66
N LEU A 283 -6.23 3.07 -17.32
CA LEU A 283 -5.91 4.21 -18.16
C LEU A 283 -5.43 3.79 -19.56
N PHE A 284 -4.56 2.78 -19.62
CA PHE A 284 -4.03 2.27 -20.88
C PHE A 284 -5.13 1.64 -21.74
N PHE A 285 -6.07 0.92 -21.12
CA PHE A 285 -7.27 0.42 -21.80
C PHE A 285 -8.12 1.56 -22.38
N VAL A 286 -8.37 2.62 -21.60
CA VAL A 286 -9.13 3.78 -22.08
C VAL A 286 -8.40 4.43 -23.25
N HIS A 287 -7.07 4.61 -23.16
CA HIS A 287 -6.26 5.17 -24.22
C HIS A 287 -6.40 4.39 -25.54
N GLU A 288 -6.15 3.07 -25.52
CA GLU A 288 -6.28 2.23 -26.71
C GLU A 288 -7.70 2.21 -27.27
N HIS A 289 -8.72 2.24 -26.40
CA HIS A 289 -10.11 2.32 -26.83
C HIS A 289 -10.38 3.63 -27.57
N CYS A 290 -9.89 4.76 -27.04
CA CYS A 290 -10.04 6.07 -27.67
C CYS A 290 -9.29 6.16 -29.01
N GLU A 291 -8.13 5.52 -29.15
CA GLU A 291 -7.40 5.44 -30.43
C GLU A 291 -8.13 4.56 -31.45
N ALA A 292 -8.71 3.43 -31.02
CA ALA A 292 -9.42 2.52 -31.91
C ALA A 292 -10.76 3.09 -32.40
N THR A 293 -11.45 3.86 -31.58
CA THR A 293 -12.78 4.43 -31.88
C THR A 293 -12.86 5.92 -31.55
N PRO A 294 -12.18 6.80 -32.33
CA PRO A 294 -12.14 8.26 -32.07
C PRO A 294 -13.50 8.96 -32.27
N GLU A 295 -14.45 8.29 -32.93
CA GLU A 295 -15.83 8.76 -33.10
C GLU A 295 -16.70 8.44 -31.88
N GLU A 296 -16.39 7.38 -31.13
CA GLU A 296 -17.13 6.99 -29.92
C GLU A 296 -16.79 7.96 -28.76
N MET A 297 -17.74 8.14 -27.85
CA MET A 297 -17.51 8.92 -26.62
C MET A 297 -16.61 8.12 -25.67
N VAL A 298 -15.70 8.81 -24.97
CA VAL A 298 -14.82 8.18 -23.99
C VAL A 298 -15.65 7.54 -22.87
N PRO A 299 -15.35 6.31 -22.41
CA PRO A 299 -16.06 5.66 -21.31
C PRO A 299 -15.74 6.36 -19.98
N LEU A 300 -16.49 7.42 -19.66
CA LEU A 300 -16.25 8.30 -18.51
C LEU A 300 -16.16 7.58 -17.16
N PRO A 301 -16.96 6.54 -16.86
CA PRO A 301 -16.81 5.79 -15.61
C PRO A 301 -15.42 5.18 -15.43
N LEU A 302 -14.81 4.69 -16.52
CA LEU A 302 -13.46 4.13 -16.49
C LEU A 302 -12.40 5.22 -16.34
N VAL A 303 -12.62 6.38 -16.97
CA VAL A 303 -11.75 7.56 -16.77
C VAL A 303 -11.75 7.98 -15.31
N CYS A 304 -12.91 8.11 -14.68
CA CYS A 304 -13.01 8.46 -13.25
C CYS A 304 -12.25 7.45 -12.38
N LEU A 305 -12.45 6.15 -12.61
CA LEU A 305 -11.76 5.10 -11.86
C LEU A 305 -10.23 5.17 -12.03
N ALA A 306 -9.75 5.32 -13.27
CA ALA A 306 -8.33 5.44 -13.57
C ALA A 306 -7.72 6.70 -12.96
N ALA A 307 -8.34 7.87 -13.18
CA ALA A 307 -7.86 9.15 -12.67
C ALA A 307 -7.80 9.15 -11.14
N ARG A 308 -8.88 8.71 -10.47
CA ARG A 308 -8.92 8.58 -9.00
C ARG A 308 -7.85 7.63 -8.50
N GLY A 309 -7.72 6.45 -9.11
CA GLY A 309 -6.72 5.46 -8.70
C GLY A 309 -5.28 5.96 -8.88
N ILE A 310 -4.98 6.66 -9.97
CA ILE A 310 -3.66 7.27 -10.21
C ILE A 310 -3.39 8.37 -9.18
N TRP A 311 -4.31 9.31 -8.99
CA TRP A 311 -4.14 10.38 -8.02
C TRP A 311 -3.88 9.85 -6.60
N ARG A 312 -4.62 8.81 -6.17
CA ARG A 312 -4.50 8.20 -4.85
C ARG A 312 -3.20 7.40 -4.66
N HIS A 313 -2.86 6.57 -5.63
CA HIS A 313 -1.91 5.49 -5.43
C HIS A 313 -0.59 5.67 -6.18
N TYR A 314 -0.51 6.56 -7.18
CA TYR A 314 0.73 6.81 -7.91
C TYR A 314 1.65 7.70 -7.08
N ARG A 315 2.72 7.12 -6.51
CA ARG A 315 3.60 7.79 -5.54
C ARG A 315 5.02 7.95 -6.04
N THR A 316 5.50 7.03 -6.88
CA THR A 316 6.86 7.03 -7.41
C THR A 316 6.83 7.02 -8.93
N ALA A 317 7.72 7.79 -9.55
CA ALA A 317 7.88 7.80 -10.99
C ALA A 317 8.31 6.40 -11.46
N ASP A 318 7.54 5.82 -12.37
CA ASP A 318 7.82 4.51 -12.94
C ASP A 318 8.26 4.69 -14.38
N THR A 319 9.54 4.41 -14.64
CA THR A 319 10.14 4.51 -15.97
C THR A 319 9.73 3.36 -16.89
N THR A 320 9.25 2.25 -16.33
CA THR A 320 8.90 1.04 -17.09
C THR A 320 7.45 1.03 -17.57
N PHE A 321 6.59 1.81 -16.90
CA PHE A 321 5.19 1.97 -17.27
C PHE A 321 4.73 3.41 -16.97
N PRO A 322 5.21 4.41 -17.73
CA PRO A 322 4.83 5.80 -17.55
C PRO A 322 3.37 6.04 -17.93
N CYS A 323 2.66 6.84 -17.14
CA CYS A 323 1.24 7.16 -17.41
C CYS A 323 1.01 8.59 -17.91
N LEU A 324 2.04 9.45 -17.94
CA LEU A 324 1.88 10.88 -18.25
C LEU A 324 1.33 11.13 -19.66
N GLU A 325 1.89 10.49 -20.69
CA GLU A 325 1.43 10.69 -22.07
C GLU A 325 0.01 10.14 -22.26
N HIS A 326 -0.28 8.98 -21.65
CA HIS A 326 -1.63 8.42 -21.60
C HIS A 326 -2.63 9.37 -20.92
N LEU A 327 -2.24 10.02 -19.81
CA LEU A 327 -3.07 11.00 -19.10
C LEU A 327 -3.35 12.24 -19.94
N LYS A 328 -2.34 12.80 -20.62
CA LYS A 328 -2.51 13.94 -21.51
C LYS A 328 -3.48 13.63 -22.65
N TYR A 329 -3.31 12.47 -23.27
CA TYR A 329 -4.19 12.03 -24.36
C TYR A 329 -5.63 11.83 -23.87
N VAL A 330 -5.81 11.12 -22.76
CA VAL A 330 -7.14 10.88 -22.17
C VAL A 330 -7.79 12.20 -21.72
N ASN A 331 -7.03 13.14 -21.16
CA ASN A 331 -7.55 14.47 -20.81
C ASN A 331 -8.11 15.21 -22.04
N GLY A 332 -7.35 15.25 -23.14
CA GLY A 332 -7.84 15.84 -24.39
C GLY A 332 -9.06 15.11 -24.96
N ALA A 333 -9.11 13.78 -24.86
CA ALA A 333 -10.26 12.99 -25.32
C ALA A 333 -11.51 13.22 -24.46
N VAL A 334 -11.34 13.42 -23.14
CA VAL A 334 -12.41 13.80 -22.21
C VAL A 334 -12.97 15.17 -22.57
N ASP A 335 -12.11 16.16 -22.83
CA ASP A 335 -12.56 17.51 -23.23
C ASP A 335 -13.37 17.47 -24.53
N VAL A 336 -12.92 16.72 -25.54
CA VAL A 336 -13.67 16.52 -26.79
C VAL A 336 -15.01 15.82 -26.52
N THR A 337 -15.04 14.85 -25.62
CA THR A 337 -16.26 14.13 -25.24
C THR A 337 -17.26 15.05 -24.54
N LEU A 338 -16.80 15.86 -23.59
CA LEU A 338 -17.63 16.83 -22.88
C LEU A 338 -18.15 17.91 -23.83
N GLN A 339 -17.32 18.40 -24.76
CA GLN A 339 -17.75 19.35 -25.79
C GLN A 339 -18.81 18.73 -26.73
N ARG A 340 -18.62 17.49 -27.16
CA ARG A 340 -19.63 16.76 -27.97
C ARG A 340 -20.91 16.56 -27.19
N ASN A 341 -20.84 16.24 -25.90
CA ASN A 341 -21.98 16.09 -25.02
C ASN A 341 -22.77 17.41 -24.90
N ALA A 342 -22.09 18.52 -24.65
CA ALA A 342 -22.69 19.86 -24.59
C ALA A 342 -23.37 20.24 -25.92
N ASN A 343 -22.70 20.00 -27.05
CA ASN A 343 -23.24 20.28 -28.39
C ASN A 343 -24.44 19.40 -28.76
N SER A 344 -24.60 18.24 -28.11
CA SER A 344 -25.64 17.25 -28.44
C SER A 344 -26.81 17.26 -27.47
N ASN A 345 -27.03 18.36 -26.74
CA ASN A 345 -28.07 18.49 -25.70
C ASN A 345 -27.92 17.51 -24.53
N ASN A 346 -26.68 17.29 -24.07
CA ASN A 346 -26.38 16.45 -22.91
C ASN A 346 -26.89 15.00 -23.05
N ILE A 347 -26.48 14.30 -24.11
CA ILE A 347 -26.84 12.89 -24.35
C ILE A 347 -26.42 12.00 -23.17
N LEU A 348 -25.31 12.32 -22.51
CA LEU A 348 -24.78 11.57 -21.36
C LEU A 348 -25.57 11.82 -20.07
N GLY A 349 -26.49 12.79 -20.04
CA GLY A 349 -27.27 13.14 -18.86
C GLY A 349 -26.43 13.63 -17.67
N LEU A 350 -25.19 14.07 -17.92
CA LEU A 350 -24.28 14.53 -16.88
C LEU A 350 -24.78 15.85 -16.30
N GLN A 351 -24.80 15.95 -14.97
CA GLN A 351 -25.01 17.23 -14.30
C GLN A 351 -23.75 18.08 -14.38
N GLU A 352 -23.88 19.40 -14.33
CA GLU A 352 -22.74 20.33 -14.34
C GLU A 352 -21.74 20.03 -13.20
N ASN A 353 -22.25 19.61 -12.04
CA ASN A 353 -21.40 19.21 -10.91
C ASN A 353 -20.60 17.92 -11.21
N GLU A 354 -21.20 16.94 -11.86
CA GLU A 354 -20.53 15.68 -12.22
C GLU A 354 -19.46 15.91 -13.29
N GLU A 355 -19.72 16.81 -14.24
CA GLU A 355 -18.73 17.25 -15.23
C GLU A 355 -17.56 17.98 -14.54
N GLY A 356 -17.85 18.88 -13.60
CA GLY A 356 -16.83 19.58 -12.81
C GLY A 356 -15.96 18.62 -11.98
N ASP A 357 -16.58 17.64 -11.32
CA ASP A 357 -15.89 16.63 -10.53
C ASP A 357 -15.00 15.73 -11.40
N LEU A 358 -15.49 15.33 -12.58
CA LEU A 358 -14.70 14.57 -13.56
C LEU A 358 -13.48 15.36 -14.02
N ARG A 359 -13.66 16.62 -14.44
CA ARG A 359 -12.55 17.48 -14.88
C ARG A 359 -11.52 17.66 -13.77
N LEU A 360 -11.97 17.88 -12.54
CA LEU A 360 -11.10 18.00 -11.38
C LEU A 360 -10.30 16.71 -11.15
N GLN A 361 -10.94 15.54 -11.18
CA GLN A 361 -10.27 14.25 -10.98
C GLN A 361 -9.19 13.98 -12.03
N VAL A 362 -9.50 14.22 -13.32
CA VAL A 362 -8.52 14.03 -14.41
C VAL A 362 -7.37 15.02 -14.27
N SER A 363 -7.66 16.27 -13.92
CA SER A 363 -6.63 17.29 -13.72
C SER A 363 -5.73 17.00 -12.53
N LEU A 364 -6.27 16.48 -11.42
CA LEU A 364 -5.48 16.04 -10.27
C LEU A 364 -4.57 14.85 -10.63
N ALA A 365 -5.09 13.88 -11.39
CA ALA A 365 -4.29 12.77 -11.89
C ALA A 365 -3.17 13.24 -12.83
N LEU A 366 -3.47 14.20 -13.71
CA LEU A 366 -2.52 14.82 -14.61
C LEU A 366 -1.43 15.59 -13.85
N LEU A 367 -1.80 16.45 -12.89
CA LEU A 367 -0.86 17.17 -12.03
C LEU A 367 0.05 16.19 -11.28
N ARG A 368 -0.52 15.12 -10.74
CA ARG A 368 0.24 14.05 -10.08
C ARG A 368 1.25 13.41 -11.02
N GLY A 369 0.82 13.04 -12.23
CA GLY A 369 1.67 12.46 -13.26
C GLY A 369 2.79 13.43 -13.68
N MET A 370 2.45 14.70 -13.92
CA MET A 370 3.40 15.75 -14.29
C MET A 370 4.45 15.96 -13.20
N ARG A 371 4.04 16.02 -11.92
CA ARG A 371 4.96 16.23 -10.80
C ARG A 371 5.96 15.09 -10.65
N LEU A 372 5.51 13.85 -10.81
CA LEU A 372 6.37 12.67 -10.66
C LEU A 372 7.32 12.49 -11.85
N HIS A 373 6.89 12.85 -13.07
CA HIS A 373 7.70 12.67 -14.28
C HIS A 373 8.47 13.93 -14.72
N ALA A 374 8.32 15.07 -14.04
CA ALA A 374 9.07 16.28 -14.38
C ALA A 374 10.55 16.15 -14.03
N ASP A 375 11.41 16.66 -14.92
CA ASP A 375 12.87 16.71 -14.68
C ASP A 375 13.25 17.58 -13.48
N SER A 376 12.42 18.59 -13.17
CA SER A 376 12.58 19.46 -12.01
C SER A 376 11.25 20.07 -11.55
N PRO A 377 11.13 20.47 -10.27
CA PRO A 377 9.92 21.11 -9.75
C PRO A 377 9.58 22.44 -10.44
N ASP A 378 10.57 23.19 -10.96
CA ASP A 378 10.32 24.43 -11.72
C ASP A 378 9.65 24.12 -13.08
N VAL A 379 10.13 23.10 -13.80
CA VAL A 379 9.49 22.64 -15.05
C VAL A 379 8.06 22.17 -14.80
N PHE A 380 7.84 21.44 -13.70
CA PHE A 380 6.50 21.06 -13.28
C PHE A 380 5.62 22.30 -13.03
N LEU A 381 6.05 23.24 -12.18
CA LEU A 381 5.23 24.39 -11.79
C LEU A 381 4.86 25.26 -13.00
N ARG A 382 5.79 25.49 -13.93
CA ARG A 382 5.48 26.22 -15.17
C ARG A 382 4.42 25.54 -16.00
N SER A 383 4.51 24.21 -16.12
CA SER A 383 3.55 23.42 -16.89
C SER A 383 2.21 23.26 -16.16
N ALA A 384 2.23 23.30 -14.83
CA ALA A 384 1.05 23.15 -13.99
C ALA A 384 0.13 24.38 -14.02
N ILE A 385 0.65 25.58 -14.31
CA ILE A 385 -0.13 26.83 -14.35
C ILE A 385 -1.35 26.68 -15.27
N ASP A 386 -1.16 26.16 -16.48
CA ASP A 386 -2.25 26.02 -17.46
C ASP A 386 -3.36 25.08 -16.94
N VAL A 387 -2.98 24.01 -16.22
CA VAL A 387 -3.92 23.06 -15.64
C VAL A 387 -4.64 23.68 -14.43
N VAL A 388 -3.90 24.39 -13.58
CA VAL A 388 -4.43 25.03 -12.37
C VAL A 388 -5.41 26.14 -12.70
N ASP A 389 -5.08 26.99 -13.68
CA ASP A 389 -5.94 28.10 -14.11
C ASP A 389 -7.27 27.62 -14.73
N SER A 390 -7.28 26.39 -15.27
CA SER A 390 -8.49 25.79 -15.85
C SER A 390 -9.41 25.11 -14.82
N CYS A 391 -8.91 24.88 -13.59
CA CYS A 391 -9.62 24.11 -12.56
C CYS A 391 -10.20 24.99 -11.45
N PRO A 392 -11.35 24.61 -10.86
CA PRO A 392 -11.81 25.24 -9.63
C PRO A 392 -10.80 24.99 -8.51
N ALA A 393 -10.58 26.01 -7.67
CA ALA A 393 -9.71 25.89 -6.51
C ALA A 393 -10.20 24.76 -5.59
N SER A 394 -9.31 23.82 -5.29
CA SER A 394 -9.59 22.67 -4.43
C SER A 394 -8.40 22.36 -3.54
N LEU A 395 -8.67 21.78 -2.37
CA LEU A 395 -7.64 21.41 -1.40
C LEU A 395 -6.60 20.46 -2.04
N SER A 396 -7.07 19.47 -2.80
CA SER A 396 -6.22 18.50 -3.50
C SER A 396 -5.26 19.15 -4.50
N LEU A 397 -5.74 20.18 -5.22
CA LEU A 397 -4.95 20.89 -6.21
C LEU A 397 -3.85 21.72 -5.53
N GLU A 398 -4.23 22.49 -4.50
CA GLU A 398 -3.27 23.27 -3.71
C GLU A 398 -2.25 22.37 -3.02
N TYR A 399 -2.65 21.17 -2.58
CA TYR A 399 -1.73 20.18 -2.02
C TYR A 399 -0.66 19.75 -3.04
N GLU A 400 -1.04 19.37 -4.27
CA GLU A 400 -0.05 18.95 -5.27
C GLU A 400 0.90 20.09 -5.67
N VAL A 401 0.41 21.33 -5.74
CA VAL A 401 1.24 22.52 -5.98
C VAL A 401 2.18 22.78 -4.80
N LEU A 402 1.69 22.67 -3.56
CA LEU A 402 2.49 22.89 -2.36
C LEU A 402 3.64 21.89 -2.27
N VAL A 403 3.40 20.60 -2.53
CA VAL A 403 4.45 19.57 -2.53
C VAL A 403 5.55 19.90 -3.53
N ALA A 404 5.21 20.44 -4.70
CA ALA A 404 6.22 20.86 -5.66
C ALA A 404 6.98 22.12 -5.22
N LYS A 405 6.30 23.11 -4.63
CA LYS A 405 6.95 24.31 -4.08
C LYS A 405 7.94 23.97 -2.98
N THR A 406 7.67 22.96 -2.15
CA THR A 406 8.62 22.54 -1.12
C THR A 406 9.88 21.92 -1.71
N ASN A 407 9.76 21.21 -2.84
CA ASN A 407 10.90 20.65 -3.56
C ASN A 407 11.75 21.73 -4.25
N LEU A 408 11.21 22.93 -4.52
CA LEU A 408 12.02 24.06 -5.00
C LEU A 408 13.05 24.53 -3.96
N LEU A 409 12.78 24.37 -2.67
CA LEU A 409 13.72 24.79 -1.62
C LEU A 409 15.05 24.03 -1.73
N ASP A 410 15.00 22.76 -2.12
CA ASP A 410 16.21 21.96 -2.31
C ASP A 410 17.02 22.43 -3.53
N MET A 411 16.37 22.99 -4.55
CA MET A 411 17.05 23.57 -5.73
C MET A 411 17.67 24.94 -5.46
N PHE A 412 17.02 25.77 -4.63
CA PHE A 412 17.44 27.15 -4.36
C PHE A 412 18.11 27.32 -2.99
N ALA A 413 18.62 26.23 -2.39
CA ALA A 413 19.19 26.23 -1.04
C ALA A 413 20.33 27.26 -0.85
N ASP A 414 21.04 27.63 -1.92
CA ASP A 414 22.13 28.60 -1.89
C ASP A 414 21.68 30.07 -2.08
N ASP A 415 20.43 30.30 -2.52
CA ASP A 415 19.89 31.64 -2.76
C ASP A 415 18.86 32.02 -1.68
N GLU A 416 19.31 32.80 -0.69
CA GLU A 416 18.50 33.24 0.44
C GLU A 416 17.27 34.06 0.01
N ALA A 417 17.39 34.89 -1.04
CA ALA A 417 16.28 35.71 -1.52
C ALA A 417 15.19 34.85 -2.16
N SER A 418 15.58 33.89 -3.00
CA SER A 418 14.66 32.91 -3.58
C SER A 418 14.05 32.00 -2.53
N CYS A 419 14.83 31.49 -1.57
CA CYS A 419 14.32 30.72 -0.44
C CYS A 419 13.27 31.50 0.36
N SER A 420 13.53 32.78 0.68
CA SER A 420 12.55 33.59 1.41
C SER A 420 11.24 33.76 0.64
N ALA A 421 11.31 34.03 -0.67
CA ALA A 421 10.13 34.13 -1.52
C ALA A 421 9.35 32.80 -1.54
N ILE A 422 10.04 31.66 -1.67
CA ILE A 422 9.42 30.34 -1.63
C ILE A 422 8.74 30.09 -0.28
N TYR A 423 9.36 30.46 0.85
CA TYR A 423 8.73 30.31 2.17
C TYR A 423 7.46 31.16 2.32
N ASP A 424 7.44 32.37 1.79
CA ASP A 424 6.24 33.22 1.79
C ASP A 424 5.14 32.64 0.91
N ASP A 425 5.50 32.07 -0.25
CA ASP A 425 4.57 31.37 -1.14
C ASP A 425 4.01 30.09 -0.50
N LEU A 426 4.83 29.34 0.25
CA LEU A 426 4.39 28.17 1.01
C LEU A 426 3.39 28.56 2.10
N LEU A 427 3.64 29.68 2.80
CA LEU A 427 2.71 30.19 3.79
C LEU A 427 1.38 30.60 3.15
N GLN A 428 1.43 31.22 1.97
CA GLN A 428 0.23 31.65 1.25
C GLN A 428 -0.57 30.45 0.72
N SER A 429 0.08 29.43 0.15
CA SER A 429 -0.58 28.17 -0.25
C SER A 429 -1.18 27.44 0.96
N LEU A 430 -0.51 27.43 2.12
CA LEU A 430 -1.08 26.83 3.32
C LEU A 430 -2.31 27.60 3.83
N ARG A 431 -2.33 28.94 3.71
CA ARG A 431 -3.52 29.74 4.02
C ARG A 431 -4.68 29.41 3.08
N ALA A 432 -4.42 29.31 1.78
CA ALA A 432 -5.42 28.90 0.80
C ALA A 432 -5.99 27.50 1.14
N LEU A 433 -5.15 26.54 1.51
CA LEU A 433 -5.58 25.22 1.98
C LEU A 433 -6.50 25.28 3.21
N VAL A 434 -6.19 26.16 4.17
CA VAL A 434 -7.03 26.37 5.36
C VAL A 434 -8.37 27.00 5.01
N GLU A 435 -8.40 27.92 4.04
CA GLU A 435 -9.63 28.56 3.57
C GLU A 435 -10.53 27.63 2.77
N LEU A 436 -9.94 26.73 1.97
CA LEU A 436 -10.64 25.73 1.16
C LEU A 436 -11.14 24.52 1.96
N ARG A 437 -10.73 24.38 3.22
CA ARG A 437 -11.15 23.25 4.05
C ARG A 437 -12.68 23.25 4.19
N PRO A 438 -13.36 22.12 3.90
CA PRO A 438 -14.76 21.96 4.23
C PRO A 438 -14.92 22.19 5.74
N ARG A 439 -15.66 23.22 6.14
CA ARG A 439 -16.07 23.37 7.53
C ARG A 439 -16.83 22.10 7.86
N ASP A 440 -16.36 21.35 8.86
CA ASP A 440 -16.95 20.09 9.28
C ASP A 440 -18.43 20.33 9.65
N ALA A 441 -19.31 20.31 8.67
CA ALA A 441 -20.75 20.26 8.84
C ALA A 441 -21.07 18.81 9.23
N GLU A 442 -20.62 18.41 10.41
CA GLU A 442 -20.85 17.07 10.98
C GLU A 442 -22.35 16.73 11.08
N ASN A 443 -23.24 17.72 10.89
CA ASN A 443 -24.67 17.55 11.03
C ASN A 443 -25.38 17.04 9.76
N ASP A 444 -24.84 17.24 8.54
CA ASP A 444 -25.64 16.98 7.34
C ASP A 444 -25.71 15.49 6.95
N VAL A 445 -24.66 14.71 7.21
CA VAL A 445 -24.66 13.27 6.86
C VAL A 445 -25.67 12.47 7.70
N SER A 446 -25.97 12.93 8.93
CA SER A 446 -26.99 12.30 9.79
C SER A 446 -28.42 12.50 9.25
N SER A 447 -28.66 13.61 8.53
CA SER A 447 -29.99 13.94 8.02
C SER A 447 -30.42 13.08 6.83
N MET A 448 -29.47 12.54 6.05
CA MET A 448 -29.82 11.69 4.90
C MET A 448 -30.25 10.27 5.26
N ASN A 449 -29.88 9.76 6.44
CA ASN A 449 -30.17 8.37 6.81
C ASN A 449 -31.55 8.14 7.47
N THR A 450 -32.37 9.18 7.69
CA THR A 450 -33.59 9.05 8.51
C THR A 450 -34.91 9.01 7.74
N HIS A 451 -34.93 9.01 6.40
CA HIS A 451 -36.20 9.09 5.64
C HIS A 451 -36.59 7.89 4.76
N GLU A 452 -35.95 6.73 4.88
CA GLU A 452 -36.40 5.49 4.21
C GLU A 452 -37.28 4.63 5.13
N GLY A 453 -38.48 5.15 5.43
CA GLY A 453 -39.60 4.40 5.98
C GLY A 453 -40.66 4.19 4.90
N GLY A 454 -40.36 3.35 3.90
CA GLY A 454 -41.26 3.05 2.79
C GLY A 454 -41.15 1.59 2.37
N GLU A 455 -41.95 0.74 2.99
CA GLU A 455 -42.13 -0.66 2.58
C GLU A 455 -42.85 -0.70 1.22
N GLY A 456 -42.11 -0.92 0.13
CA GLY A 456 -42.71 -1.11 -1.19
C GLY A 456 -41.73 -1.69 -2.22
N ASP A 457 -42.02 -2.92 -2.67
CA ASP A 457 -41.44 -3.64 -3.81
C ASP A 457 -39.93 -3.96 -3.80
N ALA A 458 -39.60 -5.07 -3.11
CA ALA A 458 -38.27 -5.61 -2.81
C ALA A 458 -37.39 -6.09 -3.99
N ALA A 459 -37.84 -6.04 -5.25
CA ALA A 459 -37.12 -6.70 -6.35
C ALA A 459 -36.28 -5.77 -7.24
N SER A 460 -36.64 -4.48 -7.37
CA SER A 460 -35.89 -3.53 -8.22
C SER A 460 -34.88 -2.67 -7.45
N ASP A 461 -34.99 -2.62 -6.12
CA ASP A 461 -34.23 -1.71 -5.26
C ASP A 461 -32.78 -2.18 -4.98
N GLY A 462 -32.47 -3.46 -5.26
CA GLY A 462 -31.15 -4.06 -5.01
C GLY A 462 -30.00 -3.49 -5.84
N LYS A 463 -30.25 -2.98 -7.06
CA LYS A 463 -29.19 -2.39 -7.90
C LYS A 463 -28.89 -0.94 -7.53
N VAL A 464 -29.93 -0.16 -7.23
CA VAL A 464 -29.79 1.25 -6.82
C VAL A 464 -29.04 1.34 -5.49
N THR A 465 -29.31 0.42 -4.57
CA THR A 465 -28.61 0.33 -3.28
C THR A 465 -27.11 0.03 -3.43
N ARG A 466 -26.67 -0.83 -4.36
CA ARG A 466 -25.24 -1.08 -4.58
C ARG A 466 -24.51 0.15 -5.10
N LYS A 467 -25.07 0.87 -6.09
CA LYS A 467 -24.45 2.08 -6.66
C LYS A 467 -24.37 3.21 -5.62
N LYS A 468 -25.45 3.45 -4.86
CA LYS A 468 -25.46 4.43 -3.76
C LYS A 468 -24.43 4.07 -2.68
N LYS A 469 -24.37 2.80 -2.25
CA LYS A 469 -23.40 2.34 -1.25
C LYS A 469 -21.96 2.53 -1.72
N LEU A 470 -21.70 2.28 -3.00
CA LEU A 470 -20.39 2.51 -3.61
C LEU A 470 -20.03 4.00 -3.61
N GLN A 471 -20.96 4.87 -4.01
CA GLN A 471 -20.76 6.32 -4.00
C GLN A 471 -20.47 6.84 -2.60
N ILE A 472 -21.21 6.40 -1.57
CA ILE A 472 -20.96 6.76 -0.18
C ILE A 472 -19.56 6.31 0.26
N LYS A 473 -19.15 5.10 -0.12
CA LYS A 473 -17.82 4.58 0.17
C LYS A 473 -16.74 5.46 -0.47
N HIS A 474 -16.90 5.78 -1.76
CA HIS A 474 -15.97 6.65 -2.49
C HIS A 474 -15.87 8.04 -1.86
N MET A 475 -17.00 8.63 -1.47
CA MET A 475 -17.02 9.94 -0.80
C MET A 475 -16.32 9.91 0.57
N GLU A 476 -16.51 8.85 1.36
CA GLU A 476 -15.83 8.73 2.66
C GLU A 476 -14.32 8.52 2.47
N GLU A 477 -13.93 7.70 1.49
CA GLU A 477 -12.52 7.53 1.12
C GLU A 477 -11.89 8.84 0.63
N ASP A 478 -12.60 9.63 -0.19
CA ASP A 478 -12.15 10.96 -0.63
C ASP A 478 -12.03 11.93 0.55
N ARG A 479 -12.99 11.91 1.48
CA ARG A 479 -12.93 12.73 2.70
C ARG A 479 -11.75 12.36 3.59
N GLN A 480 -11.46 11.07 3.73
CA GLN A 480 -10.30 10.60 4.49
C GLN A 480 -9.01 11.04 3.81
N LEU A 481 -8.91 10.89 2.48
CA LEU A 481 -7.75 11.32 1.72
C LEU A 481 -7.52 12.84 1.81
N LEU A 482 -8.58 13.65 1.74
CA LEU A 482 -8.49 15.10 1.94
C LEU A 482 -7.96 15.45 3.34
N ARG A 483 -8.38 14.71 4.38
CA ARG A 483 -7.85 14.89 5.73
C ARG A 483 -6.37 14.51 5.80
N GLU A 484 -5.98 13.40 5.20
CA GLU A 484 -4.57 12.96 5.13
C GLU A 484 -3.70 13.98 4.39
N GLN A 485 -4.15 14.46 3.22
CA GLN A 485 -3.46 15.51 2.45
C GLN A 485 -3.36 16.83 3.23
N PHE A 486 -4.40 17.18 3.99
CA PHE A 486 -4.37 18.36 4.86
C PHE A 486 -3.32 18.20 5.98
N GLN A 487 -3.27 17.05 6.67
CA GLN A 487 -2.24 16.79 7.68
C GLN A 487 -0.84 16.80 7.06
N GLU A 488 -0.68 16.15 5.91
CA GLU A 488 0.57 16.03 5.19
C GLU A 488 1.07 17.38 4.69
N ALA A 489 0.20 18.23 4.14
CA ALA A 489 0.56 19.60 3.76
C ALA A 489 1.18 20.38 4.94
N HIS A 490 0.56 20.28 6.12
CA HIS A 490 1.08 20.93 7.32
C HIS A 490 2.41 20.33 7.76
N ARG A 491 2.55 18.99 7.72
CA ARG A 491 3.81 18.30 8.01
C ARG A 491 4.94 18.83 7.14
N ILE A 492 4.73 18.90 5.83
CA ILE A 492 5.75 19.32 4.87
C ILE A 492 6.09 20.81 5.05
N VAL A 493 5.12 21.71 5.26
CA VAL A 493 5.40 23.14 5.49
C VAL A 493 6.14 23.37 6.80
N VAL A 494 5.71 22.71 7.89
CA VAL A 494 6.38 22.81 9.20
C VAL A 494 7.81 22.30 9.08
N GLU A 495 8.01 21.16 8.43
CA GLU A 495 9.34 20.60 8.18
C GLU A 495 10.21 21.57 7.35
N ALA A 496 9.68 22.15 6.28
CA ALA A 496 10.37 23.13 5.45
C ALA A 496 10.79 24.37 6.25
N PHE A 497 9.92 24.90 7.11
CA PHE A 497 10.19 26.09 7.93
C PHE A 497 11.22 25.80 9.01
N VAL A 498 11.17 24.60 9.61
CA VAL A 498 12.15 24.12 10.57
C VAL A 498 13.55 23.99 9.93
N ARG A 499 13.61 23.50 8.68
CA ARG A 499 14.87 23.36 7.92
C ARG A 499 15.53 24.71 7.59
N SER A 500 14.77 25.80 7.47
CA SER A 500 15.29 27.14 7.13
C SER A 500 16.34 27.69 8.10
N ARG A 501 16.37 27.20 9.35
CA ARG A 501 17.18 27.70 10.49
C ARG A 501 16.91 29.15 10.92
N ILE A 502 16.15 29.93 10.13
CA ILE A 502 15.74 31.31 10.42
C ILE A 502 14.75 31.34 11.59
N GLN A 503 15.01 32.15 12.61
CA GLN A 503 14.18 32.21 13.82
C GLN A 503 12.74 32.65 13.53
N GLU A 504 12.53 33.56 12.58
CA GLU A 504 11.21 34.03 12.19
C GLU A 504 10.35 32.90 11.59
N ARG A 505 10.95 32.08 10.72
CA ARG A 505 10.28 30.91 10.13
C ARG A 505 9.99 29.82 11.16
N LEU A 506 10.91 29.61 12.11
CA LEU A 506 10.67 28.73 13.25
C LEU A 506 9.48 29.21 14.12
N ASN A 507 9.35 30.52 14.31
CA ASN A 507 8.21 31.11 15.01
C ASN A 507 6.91 30.93 14.20
N GLN A 508 6.95 31.08 12.88
CA GLN A 508 5.80 30.81 12.01
C GLN A 508 5.37 29.35 12.08
N ALA A 509 6.30 28.39 12.06
CA ALA A 509 6.01 26.96 12.22
C ALA A 509 5.29 26.67 13.55
N TYR A 510 5.75 27.28 14.64
CA TYR A 510 5.06 27.20 15.93
C TYR A 510 3.67 27.83 15.89
N THR A 511 3.52 29.02 15.32
CA THR A 511 2.23 29.69 15.16
C THR A 511 1.26 28.83 14.37
N ILE A 512 1.69 28.22 13.26
CA ILE A 512 0.88 27.32 12.43
C ILE A 512 0.29 26.19 13.29
N LEU A 513 1.09 25.49 14.11
CA LEU A 513 0.55 24.42 14.97
C LEU A 513 -0.47 24.95 15.98
N VAL A 514 -0.19 26.10 16.60
CA VAL A 514 -1.05 26.68 17.65
C VAL A 514 -2.37 27.21 17.08
N THR A 515 -2.36 27.81 15.89
CA THR A 515 -3.54 28.43 15.29
C THR A 515 -4.33 27.44 14.43
N HIS A 516 -3.66 26.62 13.62
CA HIS A 516 -4.33 25.71 12.68
C HIS A 516 -5.01 24.51 13.35
N LYS A 517 -4.74 24.25 14.63
CA LYS A 517 -5.56 23.29 15.42
C LYS A 517 -7.04 23.67 15.45
N TYR A 518 -7.36 24.97 15.44
CA TYR A 518 -8.74 25.46 15.38
C TYR A 518 -9.32 25.39 13.96
N HIS A 519 -8.46 25.19 12.97
CA HIS A 519 -8.82 24.87 11.59
C HIS A 519 -8.76 23.36 11.34
N GLY A 520 -8.77 22.56 12.41
CA GLY A 520 -8.84 21.10 12.46
C GLY A 520 -7.57 20.36 12.05
N LEU A 521 -6.40 21.00 12.15
CA LEU A 521 -5.12 20.28 12.18
C LEU A 521 -5.11 19.36 13.41
N VAL A 522 -4.81 18.08 13.21
CA VAL A 522 -4.63 17.14 14.33
C VAL A 522 -3.13 17.11 14.57
N ILE A 523 -2.68 17.59 15.73
CA ILE A 523 -1.25 17.70 16.02
C ILE A 523 -0.74 16.30 16.36
N THR A 524 -0.41 15.52 15.34
CA THR A 524 0.21 14.19 15.47
C THR A 524 1.68 14.32 15.80
N GLN A 525 2.29 13.22 16.26
CA GLN A 525 3.74 13.16 16.49
C GLN A 525 4.52 13.50 15.22
N GLU A 526 4.10 13.00 14.05
CA GLU A 526 4.77 13.22 12.76
C GLU A 526 4.83 14.71 12.36
N VAL A 527 3.77 15.47 12.65
CA VAL A 527 3.72 16.91 12.37
C VAL A 527 4.53 17.71 13.40
N ALA A 528 4.48 17.30 14.67
CA ALA A 528 5.12 18.03 15.77
C ALA A 528 6.64 17.77 15.87
N TYR A 529 7.11 16.57 15.54
CA TYR A 529 8.47 16.12 15.82
C TYR A 529 9.58 16.97 15.18
N PRO A 530 9.47 17.39 13.89
CA PRO A 530 10.47 18.27 13.29
C PRO A 530 10.68 19.54 14.12
N LEU A 531 9.59 20.13 14.60
CA LEU A 531 9.63 21.35 15.41
C LEU A 531 10.13 21.08 16.84
N LEU A 532 9.71 19.97 17.47
CA LEU A 532 10.16 19.56 18.81
C LEU A 532 11.68 19.33 18.85
N ASP A 533 12.23 18.66 17.83
CA ASP A 533 13.67 18.38 17.78
C ASP A 533 14.49 19.69 17.68
N VAL A 534 14.10 20.63 16.82
CA VAL A 534 14.83 21.90 16.70
C VAL A 534 14.66 22.81 17.92
N LEU A 535 13.46 22.92 18.48
CA LEU A 535 13.22 23.71 19.69
C LEU A 535 13.92 23.13 20.91
N SER A 536 13.96 21.79 21.05
CA SER A 536 14.66 21.13 22.16
C SER A 536 16.17 21.35 22.13
N ARG A 537 16.78 21.38 20.93
CA ARG A 537 18.20 21.73 20.76
C ARG A 537 18.51 23.19 21.11
N ARG A 538 17.52 24.09 21.02
CA ARG A 538 17.63 25.50 21.42
C ARG A 538 17.30 25.76 22.89
N GLY A 539 16.82 24.76 23.63
CA GLY A 539 16.36 24.94 25.01
C GLY A 539 15.08 25.78 25.10
N ASP A 540 14.26 25.81 24.06
CA ASP A 540 13.07 26.66 24.00
C ASP A 540 11.93 26.06 24.85
N CYS A 541 11.27 26.89 25.66
CA CYS A 541 10.16 26.46 26.50
C CYS A 541 8.90 26.08 25.73
N ARG A 542 8.78 26.47 24.45
CA ARG A 542 7.65 26.12 23.58
C ARG A 542 7.50 24.61 23.33
N VAL A 543 8.55 23.82 23.54
CA VAL A 543 8.50 22.34 23.47
C VAL A 543 7.42 21.78 24.40
N PHE A 544 7.29 22.35 25.61
CA PHE A 544 6.26 21.94 26.58
C PHE A 544 4.85 22.24 26.06
N ASN A 545 4.65 23.45 25.53
CA ASN A 545 3.36 23.84 24.95
C ASN A 545 2.97 22.93 23.78
N ILE A 546 3.91 22.52 22.92
CA ILE A 546 3.61 21.62 21.79
C ILE A 546 3.19 20.24 22.31
N ILE A 547 3.87 19.70 23.33
CA ILE A 547 3.50 18.40 23.90
C ILE A 547 2.15 18.47 24.62
N ASP A 548 1.86 19.56 25.33
CA ASP A 548 0.53 19.79 25.89
C ASP A 548 -0.53 19.82 24.78
N LEU A 549 -0.24 20.42 23.63
CA LEU A 549 -1.15 20.40 22.49
C LEU A 549 -1.38 18.99 21.94
N CYS A 550 -0.32 18.17 21.78
CA CYS A 550 -0.43 16.79 21.33
C CYS A 550 -1.30 15.93 22.27
N VAL A 551 -1.13 16.09 23.58
CA VAL A 551 -1.88 15.30 24.58
C VAL A 551 -3.31 15.80 24.73
N LEU A 552 -3.52 17.10 24.91
CA LEU A 552 -4.83 17.66 25.25
C LEU A 552 -5.79 17.69 24.05
N TYR A 553 -5.28 17.94 22.84
CA TYR A 553 -6.12 18.11 21.66
C TYR A 553 -6.15 16.90 20.74
N SER A 554 -5.02 16.23 20.54
CA SER A 554 -4.94 15.10 19.60
C SER A 554 -5.16 13.74 20.27
N GLY A 555 -5.14 13.67 21.60
CA GLY A 555 -5.15 12.40 22.33
C GLY A 555 -3.94 11.51 22.02
N CYS A 556 -2.86 12.09 21.48
CA CYS A 556 -1.66 11.35 21.14
C CYS A 556 -0.93 10.95 22.43
N THR A 557 -0.43 9.72 22.47
CA THR A 557 0.44 9.26 23.56
C THR A 557 1.79 9.96 23.46
N ILE A 558 2.42 10.21 24.61
CA ILE A 558 3.80 10.70 24.67
C ILE A 558 4.73 9.48 24.62
N ASP A 559 5.58 9.41 23.59
CA ASP A 559 6.62 8.41 23.46
C ASP A 559 7.93 8.85 24.14
N TYR A 560 8.92 7.95 24.18
CA TYR A 560 10.23 8.26 24.77
C TYR A 560 11.00 9.31 23.97
N ASP A 561 10.71 9.49 22.69
CA ASP A 561 11.38 10.49 21.84
C ASP A 561 10.89 11.90 22.16
N ALA A 562 9.59 12.09 22.40
CA ALA A 562 9.03 13.34 22.92
C ALA A 562 9.56 13.65 24.33
N LEU A 563 9.67 12.64 25.21
CA LEU A 563 10.30 12.82 26.53
C LEU A 563 11.78 13.22 26.40
N THR A 564 12.49 12.62 25.47
CA THR A 564 13.88 12.99 25.16
C THR A 564 13.99 14.44 24.73
N CYS A 565 13.05 14.93 23.90
CA CYS A 565 12.98 16.34 23.52
C CYS A 565 12.73 17.27 24.72
N LEU A 566 11.84 16.90 25.66
CA LEU A 566 11.58 17.68 26.88
C LEU A 566 12.81 17.80 27.77
N PHE A 567 13.45 16.68 28.09
CA PHE A 567 14.64 16.68 28.94
C PHE A 567 15.83 17.37 28.26
N ARG A 568 15.96 17.23 26.93
CA ARG A 568 16.95 17.98 26.15
C ARG A 568 16.72 19.47 26.24
N ALA A 569 15.46 19.93 26.13
CA ALA A 569 15.11 21.34 26.28
C ALA A 569 15.49 21.87 27.67
N CYS A 570 15.14 21.16 28.74
CA CYS A 570 15.53 21.55 30.11
C CYS A 570 17.06 21.63 30.28
N ARG A 571 17.78 20.65 29.74
CA ARG A 571 19.24 20.56 29.85
C ARG A 571 19.92 21.75 29.16
N VAL A 572 19.52 22.05 27.93
CA VAL A 572 20.08 23.18 27.17
C VAL A 572 19.72 24.51 27.83
N ALA A 573 18.52 24.66 28.38
CA ALA A 573 18.11 25.86 29.11
C ALA A 573 18.76 25.98 30.51
N GLY A 574 19.34 24.91 31.05
CA GLY A 574 19.79 24.83 32.45
C GLY A 574 18.64 24.88 33.47
N ASP A 575 17.41 24.55 33.06
CA ASP A 575 16.23 24.58 33.93
C ASP A 575 16.11 23.30 34.76
N PHE A 576 16.88 23.26 35.84
CA PHE A 576 16.88 22.18 36.82
C PHE A 576 15.50 21.93 37.44
N TYR A 577 14.79 23.00 37.78
CA TYR A 577 13.52 22.90 38.51
C TYR A 577 12.47 22.21 37.66
N ARG A 578 12.34 22.62 36.39
CA ARG A 578 11.39 22.00 35.47
C ARG A 578 11.73 20.54 35.17
N ALA A 579 13.01 20.21 34.98
CA ALA A 579 13.43 18.82 34.81
C ALA A 579 13.12 17.96 36.04
N ARG A 580 13.34 18.48 37.25
CA ARG A 580 13.03 17.79 38.49
C ARG A 580 11.52 17.55 38.64
N THR A 581 10.70 18.54 38.37
CA THR A 581 9.23 18.41 38.41
C THR A 581 8.74 17.39 37.38
N LEU A 582 9.24 17.45 36.14
CA LEU A 582 8.88 16.49 35.10
C LEU A 582 9.29 15.06 35.48
N TYR A 583 10.50 14.89 36.02
CA TYR A 583 10.97 13.60 36.51
C TYR A 583 10.11 13.05 37.65
N GLN A 584 9.73 13.89 38.63
CA GLN A 584 8.85 13.48 39.72
C GLN A 584 7.49 13.01 39.20
N LEU A 585 6.88 13.76 38.27
CA LEU A 585 5.62 13.38 37.63
C LEU A 585 5.74 12.03 36.90
N LEU A 586 6.79 11.84 36.10
CA LEU A 586 7.01 10.60 35.35
C LEU A 586 7.31 9.41 36.27
N LYS A 587 8.00 9.63 37.39
CA LYS A 587 8.27 8.60 38.41
C LYS A 587 6.98 8.12 39.08
N GLU A 588 6.03 9.03 39.32
CA GLU A 588 4.72 8.71 39.89
C GLU A 588 3.82 7.99 38.88
N MET A 589 3.84 8.42 37.61
CA MET A 589 3.03 7.83 36.55
C MET A 589 3.56 6.49 36.03
N ILE A 590 4.88 6.33 35.95
CA ILE A 590 5.56 5.16 35.37
C ILE A 590 6.48 4.53 36.43
N PRO A 591 6.02 3.49 37.15
CA PRO A 591 6.86 2.78 38.12
C PRO A 591 8.13 2.24 37.46
N GLY A 592 9.29 2.60 38.01
CA GLY A 592 10.58 2.21 37.44
C GLY A 592 10.97 2.98 36.18
N PHE A 593 10.47 4.21 35.98
CA PHE A 593 10.80 5.07 34.82
C PHE A 593 12.29 5.09 34.48
N LEU A 594 13.19 5.29 35.46
CA LEU A 594 14.65 5.33 35.21
C LEU A 594 15.22 4.04 34.62
N LEU A 595 14.65 2.87 34.96
CA LEU A 595 15.08 1.58 34.40
C LEU A 595 14.64 1.40 32.95
N ARG A 596 13.53 2.03 32.56
CA ARG A 596 12.96 1.95 31.21
C ARG A 596 13.43 3.09 30.30
N ALA A 597 13.89 4.20 30.88
CA ALA A 597 14.27 5.38 30.14
C ALA A 597 15.53 5.14 29.26
N PRO A 598 15.55 5.69 28.03
CA PRO A 598 16.75 5.75 27.20
C PRO A 598 17.97 6.29 27.98
N THR A 599 19.17 5.83 27.62
CA THR A 599 20.44 6.28 28.22
C THR A 599 20.59 7.79 28.14
N THR A 600 20.17 8.39 27.02
CA THR A 600 20.16 9.84 26.81
C THR A 600 19.41 10.58 27.90
N ILE A 601 18.19 10.16 28.27
CA ILE A 601 17.42 10.82 29.34
C ILE A 601 18.15 10.72 30.69
N ARG A 602 18.72 9.55 31.00
CA ARG A 602 19.48 9.35 32.25
C ARG A 602 20.71 10.26 32.31
N GLU A 603 21.47 10.36 31.22
CA GLU A 603 22.62 11.25 31.11
C GLU A 603 22.22 12.72 31.32
N MET A 604 21.15 13.17 30.65
CA MET A 604 20.65 14.54 30.80
C MET A 604 20.18 14.86 32.23
N LEU A 605 19.54 13.90 32.91
CA LEU A 605 19.13 14.04 34.31
C LEU A 605 20.33 14.09 35.27
N ARG A 606 21.40 13.34 34.99
CA ARG A 606 22.66 13.39 35.76
C ARG A 606 23.40 14.71 35.52
N GLU A 607 23.48 15.19 34.28
CA GLU A 607 24.07 16.49 33.94
C GLU A 607 23.37 17.64 34.68
N LEU A 608 22.04 17.58 34.77
CA LEU A 608 21.23 18.53 35.53
C LEU A 608 21.29 18.30 37.05
N LYS A 609 21.95 17.25 37.56
CA LYS A 609 22.00 16.87 38.98
C LYS A 609 20.62 16.59 39.59
N VAL A 610 19.66 16.15 38.79
CA VAL A 610 18.32 15.72 39.25
C VAL A 610 18.37 14.31 39.84
N VAL A 611 19.22 13.46 39.26
CA VAL A 611 19.49 12.10 39.71
C VAL A 611 20.95 12.04 40.11
N ASP A 612 21.22 11.42 41.26
CA ASP A 612 22.60 11.19 41.72
C ASP A 612 23.36 10.34 40.69
N PRO A 613 24.66 10.59 40.48
CA PRO A 613 25.47 9.71 39.65
C PRO A 613 25.35 8.28 40.20
N GLU A 614 25.17 7.30 39.30
CA GLU A 614 25.17 5.90 39.71
C GLU A 614 26.43 5.64 40.54
N PRO A 615 26.30 5.10 41.76
CA PRO A 615 27.45 4.82 42.60
C PRO A 615 28.34 3.88 41.78
N THR A 616 29.59 4.28 41.54
CA THR A 616 30.61 3.40 40.94
C THR A 616 30.53 2.08 41.69
N HIS A 617 29.96 1.07 41.04
CA HIS A 617 29.71 -0.19 41.70
C HIS A 617 31.03 -0.68 42.28
N LEU A 618 31.00 -1.24 43.49
CA LEU A 618 32.18 -1.88 44.11
C LEU A 618 32.78 -2.98 43.21
N PHE A 619 32.02 -3.45 42.23
CA PHE A 619 32.44 -4.32 41.14
C PHE A 619 32.65 -3.50 39.86
N ALA A 620 33.47 -2.45 39.93
CA ALA A 620 34.04 -1.86 38.73
C ALA A 620 34.75 -2.98 37.95
N ASP A 621 34.62 -3.00 36.63
CA ASP A 621 35.22 -3.96 35.68
C ASP A 621 36.74 -4.17 35.85
N THR A 622 37.38 -3.41 36.75
CA THR A 622 38.71 -3.68 37.31
C THR A 622 38.94 -5.09 37.88
N LEU A 623 37.92 -5.90 38.17
CA LEU A 623 38.16 -7.33 38.49
C LEU A 623 38.50 -8.19 37.26
N LEU A 624 38.37 -7.65 36.04
CA LEU A 624 38.98 -8.22 34.83
C LEU A 624 40.32 -7.54 34.47
N GLY A 625 40.92 -6.81 35.41
CA GLY A 625 42.24 -6.20 35.29
C GLY A 625 43.35 -7.16 35.70
N ASN A 626 44.05 -7.70 34.71
CA ASN A 626 45.33 -8.39 34.79
C ASN A 626 46.23 -7.85 35.92
N GLY A 627 46.69 -8.77 36.77
CA GLY A 627 47.48 -8.47 37.94
C GLY A 627 48.78 -7.74 37.63
N THR A 628 49.07 -6.71 38.42
CA THR A 628 50.43 -6.30 38.78
C THR A 628 50.38 -5.48 40.07
N MET A 629 50.72 -6.16 41.17
CA MET A 629 51.54 -5.72 42.31
C MET A 629 51.51 -4.25 42.78
N GLY A 630 51.18 -4.09 44.07
CA GLY A 630 51.49 -2.94 44.92
C GLY A 630 50.23 -2.15 45.29
N GLY A 631 49.65 -2.22 46.49
CA GLY A 631 50.25 -2.38 47.80
C GLY A 631 50.26 -1.02 48.50
N ALA A 632 49.19 -0.66 49.21
CA ALA A 632 49.19 0.07 50.48
C ALA A 632 47.79 0.61 50.84
N GLU A 633 47.30 0.14 51.99
CA GLU A 633 46.52 0.86 53.01
C GLU A 633 45.04 1.18 52.73
N CYS A 634 44.20 0.17 53.02
CA CYS A 634 42.77 0.30 53.27
C CYS A 634 42.49 0.95 54.65
N PRO A 635 41.69 2.02 54.73
CA PRO A 635 40.94 2.33 55.94
C PRO A 635 39.67 1.50 55.95
N ALA A 636 39.69 0.40 56.70
CA ALA A 636 38.50 -0.33 57.12
C ALA A 636 37.78 0.43 58.24
N ASN A 637 36.46 0.18 58.34
CA ASN A 637 35.51 0.59 59.38
C ASN A 637 34.72 1.87 59.09
N ILE A 638 33.45 1.73 58.67
CA ILE A 638 32.30 1.56 59.57
C ILE A 638 31.10 1.14 58.71
N LEU A 639 30.65 -0.11 58.87
CA LEU A 639 29.34 -0.59 58.45
C LEU A 639 28.36 -0.40 59.62
N PRO A 640 27.17 0.13 59.37
CA PRO A 640 25.96 -0.32 60.02
C PRO A 640 25.13 -1.09 58.99
N VAL A 641 25.15 -2.42 59.15
CA VAL A 641 24.16 -3.35 58.60
C VAL A 641 22.91 -3.21 59.44
N GLU A 642 21.83 -2.66 58.91
CA GLU A 642 20.48 -3.05 59.31
C GLU A 642 19.61 -3.22 58.06
N LEU A 643 19.09 -4.44 57.98
CA LEU A 643 18.30 -5.04 56.92
C LEU A 643 17.02 -4.24 56.69
N ILE A 644 16.75 -3.89 55.44
CA ILE A 644 15.36 -3.78 54.96
C ILE A 644 15.24 -4.87 53.90
N ASP A 645 14.46 -5.90 54.24
CA ASP A 645 14.07 -7.02 53.39
C ASP A 645 13.48 -6.48 52.07
N GLU A 646 14.26 -6.46 51.01
CA GLU A 646 13.73 -6.27 49.65
C GLU A 646 13.27 -7.63 49.12
N ASP A 647 11.97 -7.85 49.25
CA ASP A 647 11.21 -8.90 48.59
C ASP A 647 11.57 -8.96 47.09
N ASP A 648 12.00 -10.16 46.68
CA ASP A 648 12.43 -10.58 45.35
C ASP A 648 11.50 -10.06 44.22
N PRO A 649 11.96 -9.11 43.37
CA PRO A 649 11.14 -8.48 42.33
C PRO A 649 10.88 -9.38 41.10
N SER A 650 11.32 -10.65 41.11
CA SER A 650 11.17 -11.57 39.97
C SER A 650 9.72 -12.00 39.67
N ASN A 651 8.74 -11.68 40.53
CA ASN A 651 7.35 -12.13 40.37
C ASN A 651 6.34 -11.11 39.84
N ARG A 652 6.73 -9.88 39.47
CA ARG A 652 5.78 -8.92 38.87
C ARG A 652 5.58 -9.18 37.37
N ARG A 653 4.60 -10.04 37.07
CA ARG A 653 4.06 -10.24 35.70
C ARG A 653 3.74 -8.89 35.06
N ARG A 654 4.27 -8.70 33.85
CA ARG A 654 4.17 -7.50 33.00
C ARG A 654 2.70 -7.21 32.65
N GLY A 655 2.10 -6.22 33.29
CA GLY A 655 0.79 -5.68 32.91
C GLY A 655 0.94 -4.59 31.85
N PRO A 656 0.03 -4.52 30.86
CA PRO A 656 0.04 -3.47 29.84
C PRO A 656 -0.28 -2.09 30.45
N LEU A 657 0.22 -1.04 29.78
CA LEU A 657 0.05 0.36 30.15
C LEU A 657 -1.43 0.69 30.38
N ARG A 658 -1.76 1.17 31.59
CA ARG A 658 -3.11 1.64 31.93
C ARG A 658 -3.49 2.77 30.97
N GLU A 659 -4.50 2.53 30.15
CA GLU A 659 -5.25 3.59 29.48
C GLU A 659 -5.82 4.54 30.55
N LEU A 660 -5.65 5.85 30.33
CA LEU A 660 -6.21 6.88 31.19
C LEU A 660 -7.74 6.77 31.17
N PRO A 661 -8.42 6.94 32.32
CA PRO A 661 -9.87 6.87 32.37
C PRO A 661 -10.46 7.96 31.48
N SER A 662 -11.15 7.53 30.43
CA SER A 662 -11.96 8.42 29.60
C SER A 662 -12.97 9.14 30.50
N ALA A 663 -12.97 10.46 30.40
CA ALA A 663 -13.93 11.31 31.10
C ALA A 663 -15.34 10.81 30.77
N LYS A 664 -16.05 10.31 31.79
CA LYS A 664 -17.48 10.03 31.68
C LYS A 664 -18.17 11.36 31.44
N ALA A 665 -18.85 11.45 30.30
CA ALA A 665 -19.88 12.44 30.05
C ALA A 665 -20.96 12.29 31.13
N GLU A 666 -21.02 13.26 32.04
CA GLU A 666 -22.30 13.79 32.52
C GLU A 666 -22.88 14.68 31.42
#